data_AF-A0AB73TAY4-F1
#
_entry.id   AF-A0AB73TAY4-F1
#
_cell.length_a   1.000
_cell.length_b   1.000
_cell.length_c   1.000
_cell.angle_alpha   90.00
_cell.angle_beta   90.00
_cell.angle_gamma   90.00
#
_symmetry.space_group_name_H-M   'P 1'
#
loop_
_entity.id
_entity.type
_entity.pdbx_description
1 polymer ?
#
loop_
_entity_poly.entity_id
_entity_poly.type
_entity_poly.pdbx_seq_one_letter_code
_entity_poly.pdbx_strand_id
1 'polypeptide(L)'
;MSDVRRGGPTAVGPTAGPTTAVAARNGVGFVSQEATLIEQTDPGATVVVVPGPAGQEVGPTDVLTWVWFPERSLPDGQTEPAEADLDGFWAATAFALDIVFTDGTRLSAGSGTDSARDQYGDTVTPEAQDDARKQWVDQWNRRTVDLSAHAGRVVDRLEARLGRTDQPASGSASVGVPDGVVRTVRGWLDDVRIEPAGPATGAVPADARPLDHVRTTRGTHSSGTFSRGNNAPLVGLPHGGVFGLPMTNAADSRWPYAYQEHNRPSDNRPAIQAFATSHLPSPWMADRGVFQVMPSPLADPDVDRTARALGFDHVDELDGPHRYRVTLDEGVTAEMTAGEFALAWRFTGVRSIVLDHHGVLRSCEVRIEDGTAIVDALLDDRAETPPHHVHLRIENAVAEHTTVVDGLLRGSVEVAGDSDVLLGISTVSAEDAVANLAAAGDFDAMRRHAEDRWVAELDTLQVEGATEDQLVSIYSGLYRAFLYPTRAGETALVHQDDPAGSPRHRSPYGDVLSEPIRDQPGPEVVDGPLTTTNGFWDTYRTAWPLLALLTPDTAADLAEGVVGHFTDGGWTPRWSAPGAEDVMTGTTSDTVFADLVAKGVDGFDLEQAYRSALRNATVPAGDRRVGRKGSLPGLFRGYVDTATGEGMSWTLDAAINDWGVAVLADALADRAVAAGDDVGAARYRAEHEWFARRSLQYRNVFDRERGFFIGRTPDGAWRDDFDPDVWGSDYTETNAWGTMFTAPHDGAGVVELHGGPAGFDEAFARFWARRETGGADRSGSYGFAIHEMTEARDIRMGMLGLSNQPAHHIPFFPMFAGRHDDAHRIVRECLDRLFVGSDLGQGYPGDEDNGEMSAWYVFATIGLYPLAPSTGTYVIVPPSVRRTVLNRAGGSPTVIETTGSGAFIASVTVDGEPWESVSIPHAVVVGASRIEVALTDTPRGWAADSRPASASVLHGYRDTPDDVLPVGASPLTDDAGATVVALAAGESVAVPVTVEAVSLVTVTVAAAGTASWRIVLRDVDGTAVHVLEGRDEVFDWAGQTRVFPFVGGVHGGTLTFHALTPITLSQLQLIVADGTS
;
A
#
# COMPACT_ATOMS: atom_id res chain seq x y z
N MET A 1 57.46 28.52 -5.32
CA MET A 1 56.51 29.64 -5.18
C MET A 1 55.67 29.66 -6.44
N SER A 2 54.53 28.98 -6.40
CA SER A 2 53.47 29.03 -7.42
C SER A 2 52.17 29.05 -6.64
N ASP A 3 51.47 30.17 -6.73
CA ASP A 3 50.24 30.49 -6.01
C ASP A 3 49.17 29.41 -6.21
N VAL A 4 48.84 28.73 -5.12
CA VAL A 4 47.58 27.97 -4.99
C VAL A 4 46.50 29.02 -4.76
N ARG A 5 45.70 29.29 -5.80
CA ARG A 5 44.44 30.04 -5.65
C ARG A 5 43.55 29.24 -4.70
N ARG A 6 43.40 29.71 -3.46
CA ARG A 6 42.29 29.32 -2.58
C ARG A 6 41.03 29.96 -3.14
N GLY A 7 40.25 29.20 -3.90
CA GLY A 7 38.93 29.61 -4.36
C GLY A 7 37.92 29.31 -3.28
N GLY A 8 37.17 30.33 -2.84
CA GLY A 8 35.96 30.12 -2.04
C GLY A 8 34.88 29.36 -2.83
N PRO A 9 33.71 29.12 -2.24
CA PRO A 9 32.66 28.34 -2.85
C PRO A 9 32.13 29.14 -4.05
N THR A 10 32.00 28.47 -5.19
CA THR A 10 31.60 29.12 -6.44
C THR A 10 30.18 28.72 -6.78
N ALA A 11 29.28 29.71 -6.88
CA ALA A 11 28.13 29.57 -7.77
C ALA A 11 28.70 29.50 -9.19
N VAL A 12 28.73 28.30 -9.75
CA VAL A 12 28.95 28.16 -11.19
C VAL A 12 27.64 28.63 -11.83
N GLY A 13 27.71 29.46 -12.88
CA GLY A 13 26.50 29.98 -13.54
C GLY A 13 25.56 28.86 -14.02
N PRO A 14 24.43 29.20 -14.65
CA PRO A 14 23.45 28.22 -15.11
C PRO A 14 24.09 26.98 -15.77
N THR A 15 23.74 25.79 -15.26
CA THR A 15 24.23 24.50 -15.77
C THR A 15 23.06 23.65 -16.20
N ALA A 16 23.31 22.59 -16.98
CA ALA A 16 22.30 21.63 -17.43
C ALA A 16 21.72 20.75 -16.29
N GLY A 17 21.49 21.26 -15.07
CA GLY A 17 20.85 20.53 -13.97
C GLY A 17 21.58 19.27 -13.47
N PRO A 18 20.94 18.50 -12.56
CA PRO A 18 21.46 17.22 -12.08
C PRO A 18 21.45 16.12 -13.15
N THR A 19 22.37 15.17 -13.02
CA THR A 19 22.47 13.96 -13.86
C THR A 19 22.21 12.67 -13.09
N THR A 20 21.90 12.78 -11.81
CA THR A 20 21.64 11.66 -10.88
C THR A 20 20.20 11.63 -10.39
N ALA A 21 19.32 12.46 -10.94
CA ALA A 21 17.93 12.51 -10.53
C ALA A 21 17.26 11.15 -10.74
N VAL A 22 16.70 10.61 -9.67
CA VAL A 22 16.11 9.26 -9.65
C VAL A 22 14.61 9.26 -9.97
N ALA A 23 13.90 10.35 -9.70
CA ALA A 23 12.46 10.50 -9.94
C ALA A 23 12.11 11.66 -10.88
N ALA A 24 13.12 12.29 -11.48
CA ALA A 24 12.97 13.50 -12.29
C ALA A 24 13.86 13.45 -13.53
N ARG A 25 13.55 14.30 -14.51
CA ARG A 25 14.29 14.47 -15.74
C ARG A 25 15.71 14.96 -15.43
N ASN A 26 16.69 14.17 -15.87
CA ASN A 26 18.08 14.55 -15.84
C ASN A 26 18.38 15.63 -16.89
N GLY A 27 19.38 16.48 -16.62
CA GLY A 27 19.87 17.45 -17.60
C GLY A 27 19.14 18.80 -17.60
N VAL A 28 18.26 19.07 -16.62
CA VAL A 28 17.42 20.28 -16.53
C VAL A 28 17.21 20.72 -15.07
N GLY A 29 16.76 21.95 -14.84
CA GLY A 29 16.28 22.39 -13.53
C GLY A 29 14.92 21.80 -13.16
N PHE A 30 14.37 22.22 -12.01
CA PHE A 30 13.04 21.79 -11.58
C PHE A 30 11.96 22.37 -12.50
N VAL A 31 11.95 23.70 -12.68
CA VAL A 31 11.05 24.42 -13.60
C VAL A 31 11.79 25.09 -14.76
N SER A 32 13.12 25.24 -14.64
CA SER A 32 13.96 25.92 -15.64
C SER A 32 14.74 24.92 -16.50
N GLN A 33 15.24 25.34 -17.68
CA GLN A 33 16.14 24.50 -18.48
C GLN A 33 17.53 24.36 -17.85
N GLU A 34 17.93 25.33 -17.03
CA GLU A 34 19.24 25.37 -16.38
C GLU A 34 19.07 25.75 -14.90
N ALA A 35 19.68 24.98 -14.00
CA ALA A 35 19.68 25.27 -12.57
C ALA A 35 21.02 25.85 -12.10
N THR A 36 20.99 26.59 -10.99
CA THR A 36 22.19 27.17 -10.40
C THR A 36 22.95 26.10 -9.64
N LEU A 37 24.13 25.70 -10.13
CA LEU A 37 25.01 24.76 -9.44
C LEU A 37 25.70 25.48 -8.26
N ILE A 38 25.53 24.91 -7.07
CA ILE A 38 26.17 25.38 -5.85
C ILE A 38 27.10 24.28 -5.36
N GLU A 39 28.38 24.60 -5.24
CA GLU A 39 29.41 23.67 -4.80
C GLU A 39 30.32 24.30 -3.75
N GLN A 40 30.50 23.58 -2.65
CA GLN A 40 31.44 23.92 -1.59
C GLN A 40 32.84 23.40 -1.95
N THR A 41 33.63 24.23 -2.61
CA THR A 41 35.02 23.89 -3.00
C THR A 41 36.07 24.18 -1.91
N ASP A 42 35.71 24.95 -0.87
CA ASP A 42 36.53 25.21 0.33
C ASP A 42 35.70 24.91 1.59
N PRO A 43 36.10 23.94 2.44
CA PRO A 43 35.42 23.63 3.70
C PRO A 43 35.24 24.83 4.64
N GLY A 44 36.13 25.84 4.55
CA GLY A 44 36.07 27.04 5.37
C GLY A 44 35.07 28.09 4.87
N ALA A 45 34.47 27.87 3.71
CA ALA A 45 33.57 28.83 3.09
C ALA A 45 32.19 28.21 2.85
N THR A 46 31.23 28.64 3.65
CA THR A 46 29.90 28.05 3.79
C THR A 46 28.79 28.93 3.22
N VAL A 47 29.14 30.06 2.59
CA VAL A 47 28.18 31.06 2.12
C VAL A 47 28.47 31.43 0.69
N VAL A 48 27.46 31.33 -0.16
CA VAL A 48 27.47 31.73 -1.57
C VAL A 48 26.35 32.74 -1.79
N VAL A 49 26.67 33.91 -2.33
CA VAL A 49 25.63 34.86 -2.77
C VAL A 49 25.03 34.32 -4.07
N VAL A 50 23.72 34.13 -4.09
CA VAL A 50 22.99 33.60 -5.25
C VAL A 50 22.15 34.70 -5.91
N PRO A 51 21.83 34.58 -7.20
CA PRO A 51 20.88 35.47 -7.86
C PRO A 51 19.54 35.50 -7.10
N GLY A 52 18.93 36.68 -7.00
CA GLY A 52 17.66 36.88 -6.29
C GLY A 52 17.14 38.31 -6.44
N PRO A 53 15.92 38.61 -5.96
CA PRO A 53 15.27 39.91 -6.18
C PRO A 53 15.82 41.01 -5.26
N ALA A 54 17.10 41.35 -5.43
CA ALA A 54 17.73 42.46 -4.69
C ALA A 54 16.95 43.77 -4.91
N GLY A 55 16.64 44.47 -3.82
CA GLY A 55 15.84 45.69 -3.82
C GLY A 55 14.32 45.46 -3.69
N GLN A 56 13.83 44.22 -3.65
CA GLN A 56 12.42 43.93 -3.38
C GLN A 56 12.07 44.24 -1.91
N GLU A 57 10.98 44.99 -1.71
CA GLU A 57 10.38 45.17 -0.39
C GLU A 57 9.44 43.99 -0.10
N VAL A 58 9.57 43.40 1.09
CA VAL A 58 8.76 42.27 1.52
C VAL A 58 7.32 42.71 1.80
N GLY A 59 6.36 42.09 1.14
CA GLY A 59 4.93 42.28 1.34
C GLY A 59 4.38 41.61 2.61
N PRO A 60 3.14 41.94 3.00
CA PRO A 60 2.52 41.44 4.24
C PRO A 60 2.15 39.94 4.20
N THR A 61 2.11 39.34 3.02
CA THR A 61 1.77 37.94 2.78
C THR A 61 2.85 37.23 1.97
N ASP A 62 4.02 37.85 1.81
CA ASP A 62 5.08 37.29 0.99
C ASP A 62 5.70 36.07 1.67
N VAL A 63 6.07 35.09 0.85
CA VAL A 63 6.84 33.92 1.25
C VAL A 63 8.12 33.85 0.42
N LEU A 64 9.19 33.29 1.00
CA LEU A 64 10.37 32.85 0.26
C LEU A 64 10.19 31.39 -0.12
N THR A 65 10.24 31.07 -1.41
CA THR A 65 10.21 29.68 -1.91
C THR A 65 11.49 29.38 -2.67
N TRP A 66 12.02 28.16 -2.53
CA TRP A 66 13.09 27.62 -3.37
C TRP A 66 13.00 26.10 -3.50
N VAL A 67 13.64 25.55 -4.53
CA VAL A 67 13.80 24.10 -4.69
C VAL A 67 15.29 23.75 -4.75
N TRP A 68 15.71 22.84 -3.88
CA TRP A 68 17.08 22.37 -3.76
C TRP A 68 17.19 20.89 -4.12
N PHE A 69 18.16 20.56 -4.96
CA PHE A 69 18.56 19.19 -5.26
C PHE A 69 19.90 18.89 -4.58
N PRO A 70 19.91 18.19 -3.43
CA PRO A 70 21.15 17.76 -2.80
C PRO A 70 21.71 16.55 -3.54
N GLU A 71 22.93 16.66 -4.03
CA GLU A 71 23.61 15.52 -4.64
C GLU A 71 24.18 14.58 -3.57
N ARG A 72 24.02 13.27 -3.76
CA ARG A 72 24.69 12.29 -2.89
C ARG A 72 26.21 12.44 -2.96
N SER A 73 26.89 12.20 -1.85
CA SER A 73 28.36 12.23 -1.78
C SER A 73 28.93 10.82 -1.68
N LEU A 74 29.80 10.43 -2.62
CA LEU A 74 30.48 9.13 -2.64
C LEU A 74 31.99 9.29 -2.84
N PRO A 75 32.81 8.33 -2.39
CA PRO A 75 34.24 8.30 -2.73
C PRO A 75 34.48 8.24 -4.25
N ASP A 76 35.56 8.87 -4.72
CA ASP A 76 35.91 8.92 -6.14
C ASP A 76 35.90 7.53 -6.80
N GLY A 77 35.13 7.40 -7.88
CA GLY A 77 35.02 6.17 -8.67
C GLY A 77 34.03 5.13 -8.12
N GLN A 78 33.36 5.40 -6.99
CA GLN A 78 32.26 4.57 -6.50
C GLN A 78 30.90 5.07 -7.02
N THR A 79 30.01 4.14 -7.31
CA THR A 79 28.63 4.42 -7.76
C THR A 79 27.59 4.12 -6.68
N GLU A 80 27.95 3.28 -5.71
CA GLU A 80 27.12 2.79 -4.60
C GLU A 80 27.83 3.04 -3.26
N PRO A 81 27.09 3.32 -2.17
CA PRO A 81 27.69 3.51 -0.84
C PRO A 81 27.97 2.18 -0.13
N ALA A 82 29.07 2.11 0.63
CA ALA A 82 29.19 1.18 1.74
C ALA A 82 28.64 1.82 3.03
N GLU A 83 28.41 1.01 4.07
CA GLU A 83 27.93 1.52 5.36
C GLU A 83 28.85 2.59 5.98
N ALA A 84 30.16 2.55 5.70
CA ALA A 84 31.13 3.54 6.15
C ALA A 84 30.98 4.90 5.46
N ASP A 85 30.33 4.95 4.29
CA ASP A 85 30.16 6.16 3.49
C ASP A 85 28.90 6.95 3.86
N LEU A 86 27.93 6.28 4.51
CA LEU A 86 26.61 6.85 4.84
C LEU A 86 26.69 8.16 5.66
N ASP A 87 27.66 8.31 6.56
CA ASP A 87 27.85 9.55 7.34
C ASP A 87 28.17 10.79 6.47
N GLY A 88 28.69 10.57 5.26
CA GLY A 88 28.96 11.62 4.28
C GLY A 88 27.93 11.66 3.16
N PHE A 89 27.23 10.55 2.89
CA PHE A 89 26.33 10.36 1.76
C PHE A 89 25.28 11.48 1.63
N TRP A 90 24.70 11.90 2.74
CA TRP A 90 23.68 12.95 2.79
C TRP A 90 24.22 14.35 3.09
N ALA A 91 25.53 14.60 3.05
CA ALA A 91 26.10 15.89 3.47
C ALA A 91 25.48 17.12 2.77
N ALA A 92 24.99 16.96 1.54
CA ALA A 92 24.33 18.02 0.80
C ALA A 92 22.94 18.43 1.34
N THR A 93 22.37 17.68 2.29
CA THR A 93 21.14 18.05 3.00
C THR A 93 21.35 19.16 4.01
N ALA A 94 22.61 19.44 4.39
CA ALA A 94 22.98 20.64 5.14
C ALA A 94 22.98 21.88 4.22
N PHE A 95 21.77 22.33 3.87
CA PHE A 95 21.54 23.48 3.01
C PHE A 95 20.38 24.33 3.52
N ALA A 96 20.53 25.66 3.44
CA ALA A 96 19.45 26.61 3.65
C ALA A 96 19.66 27.88 2.80
N LEU A 97 18.56 28.52 2.39
CA LEU A 97 18.58 29.81 1.71
C LEU A 97 18.20 30.92 2.70
N ASP A 98 19.08 31.91 2.88
CA ASP A 98 18.91 33.02 3.83
C ASP A 98 18.74 34.36 3.08
N ILE A 99 17.95 35.26 3.65
CA ILE A 99 17.80 36.64 3.16
C ILE A 99 18.68 37.54 4.02
N VAL A 100 19.52 38.36 3.38
CA VAL A 100 20.14 39.51 4.01
C VAL A 100 19.35 40.76 3.63
N PHE A 101 18.91 41.51 4.62
CA PHE A 101 18.17 42.75 4.42
C PHE A 101 19.11 43.97 4.38
N THR A 102 18.67 45.07 3.78
CA THR A 102 19.47 46.30 3.64
C THR A 102 19.81 46.97 4.96
N ASP A 103 19.12 46.63 6.05
CA ASP A 103 19.43 47.06 7.42
C ASP A 103 20.55 46.22 8.08
N GLY A 104 21.10 45.21 7.37
CA GLY A 104 22.20 44.34 7.81
C GLY A 104 21.76 43.12 8.62
N THR A 105 20.47 43.01 8.89
CA THR A 105 19.84 41.88 9.58
C THR A 105 19.52 40.73 8.61
N ARG A 106 19.22 39.53 9.12
CA ARG A 106 19.01 38.31 8.31
C ARG A 106 17.67 37.65 8.63
N LEU A 107 17.16 36.86 7.70
CA LEU A 107 16.00 35.99 7.94
C LEU A 107 16.32 34.96 9.02
N SER A 108 17.51 34.38 8.98
CA SER A 108 17.96 33.40 9.98
C SER A 108 18.35 34.01 11.34
N ALA A 109 18.33 35.35 11.49
CA ALA A 109 18.80 36.02 12.71
C ALA A 109 17.69 36.09 13.77
N GLY A 110 17.47 34.98 14.47
CA GLY A 110 16.58 34.86 15.62
C GLY A 110 17.01 33.72 16.54
N SER A 111 16.57 33.73 17.79
CA SER A 111 16.83 32.63 18.74
C SER A 111 15.51 32.01 19.21
N GLY A 112 15.41 30.69 19.25
CA GLY A 112 14.21 30.00 19.72
C GLY A 112 13.04 30.17 18.74
N THR A 113 11.91 30.66 19.25
CA THR A 113 10.67 30.89 18.48
C THR A 113 10.77 32.03 17.48
N ASP A 114 11.77 32.91 17.64
CA ASP A 114 11.96 34.08 16.76
C ASP A 114 12.79 33.75 15.51
N SER A 115 13.26 32.51 15.36
CA SER A 115 13.97 32.05 14.16
C SER A 115 12.99 31.73 13.03
N ALA A 116 13.31 32.13 11.79
CA ALA A 116 12.52 31.77 10.63
C ALA A 116 12.46 30.24 10.45
N ARG A 117 11.27 29.74 10.10
CA ARG A 117 10.97 28.31 9.93
C ARG A 117 10.36 28.06 8.56
N ASP A 118 10.64 26.89 8.01
CA ASP A 118 9.99 26.41 6.80
C ASP A 118 8.58 25.87 7.08
N GLN A 119 7.90 25.38 6.02
CA GLN A 119 6.55 24.86 6.10
C GLN A 119 6.40 23.60 6.99
N TYR A 120 7.52 22.92 7.28
CA TYR A 120 7.56 21.75 8.16
C TYR A 120 7.90 22.13 9.61
N GLY A 121 8.08 23.42 9.89
CA GLY A 121 8.39 23.94 11.21
C GLY A 121 9.89 23.91 11.55
N ASP A 122 10.76 23.60 10.61
CA ASP A 122 12.21 23.49 10.84
C ASP A 122 12.91 24.82 10.62
N THR A 123 13.87 25.14 11.48
CA THR A 123 14.63 26.40 11.37
C THR A 123 15.43 26.44 10.06
N VAL A 124 15.49 27.62 9.43
CA VAL A 124 16.16 27.82 8.13
C VAL A 124 17.67 28.05 8.32
N THR A 125 18.36 27.04 8.86
CA THR A 125 19.83 26.95 8.90
C THR A 125 20.30 25.59 8.37
N PRO A 126 21.52 25.48 7.81
CA PRO A 126 22.02 24.20 7.29
C PRO A 126 21.98 23.07 8.32
N GLU A 127 22.34 23.34 9.58
CA GLU A 127 22.36 22.34 10.65
C GLU A 127 20.95 21.84 11.00
N ALA A 128 19.99 22.75 11.15
CA ALA A 128 18.62 22.39 11.50
C ALA A 128 17.94 21.61 10.36
N GLN A 129 18.18 22.02 9.12
CA GLN A 129 17.63 21.34 7.94
C GLN A 129 18.21 19.93 7.73
N ASP A 130 19.49 19.73 8.07
CA ASP A 130 20.14 18.42 8.04
C ASP A 130 19.64 17.53 9.19
N ASP A 131 19.55 18.07 10.41
CA ASP A 131 19.04 17.37 11.60
C ASP A 131 17.58 16.93 11.43
N ALA A 132 16.77 17.71 10.72
CA ALA A 132 15.38 17.38 10.40
C ALA A 132 15.24 16.17 9.48
N ARG A 133 16.24 15.88 8.63
CA ARG A 133 16.23 14.76 7.66
C ARG A 133 15.02 14.75 6.71
N LYS A 134 14.50 15.93 6.39
CA LYS A 134 13.37 16.14 5.45
C LYS A 134 13.82 16.49 4.03
N GLN A 135 15.13 16.48 3.77
CA GLN A 135 15.70 16.65 2.44
C GLN A 135 16.24 15.31 1.93
N TRP A 136 15.74 14.88 0.77
CA TRP A 136 16.11 13.62 0.12
C TRP A 136 17.17 13.89 -0.94
N VAL A 137 18.26 13.11 -0.91
CA VAL A 137 19.32 13.23 -1.91
C VAL A 137 18.86 12.72 -3.26
N ASP A 138 19.50 13.21 -4.31
CA ASP A 138 19.18 12.90 -5.71
C ASP A 138 17.72 13.20 -6.11
N GLN A 139 17.07 14.08 -5.36
CA GLN A 139 15.69 14.51 -5.56
C GLN A 139 15.54 16.01 -5.38
N TRP A 140 14.51 16.59 -5.99
CA TRP A 140 14.13 17.97 -5.76
C TRP A 140 13.39 18.11 -4.42
N ASN A 141 13.75 19.11 -3.62
CA ASN A 141 13.17 19.39 -2.31
C ASN A 141 12.74 20.85 -2.23
N ARG A 142 11.45 21.12 -2.05
CA ARG A 142 10.94 22.49 -1.91
C ARG A 142 10.93 22.94 -0.46
N ARG A 143 11.22 24.22 -0.25
CA ARG A 143 11.05 24.91 1.03
C ARG A 143 10.33 26.22 0.83
N THR A 144 9.43 26.52 1.75
CA THR A 144 8.62 27.73 1.78
C THR A 144 8.70 28.33 3.17
N VAL A 145 9.02 29.61 3.26
CA VAL A 145 9.21 30.34 4.52
C VAL A 145 8.32 31.57 4.54
N ASP A 146 7.49 31.70 5.57
CA ASP A 146 6.67 32.90 5.79
C ASP A 146 7.57 34.12 6.10
N LEU A 147 7.40 35.20 5.32
CA LEU A 147 8.13 36.46 5.50
C LEU A 147 7.26 37.57 6.11
N SER A 148 6.01 37.28 6.50
CA SER A 148 5.07 38.27 7.03
C SER A 148 5.64 39.10 8.20
N ALA A 149 6.43 38.46 9.09
CA ALA A 149 7.13 39.10 10.19
C ALA A 149 8.24 40.10 9.77
N HIS A 150 8.57 40.13 8.48
CA HIS A 150 9.58 40.98 7.86
C HIS A 150 9.00 41.97 6.85
N ALA A 151 7.67 42.13 6.80
CA ALA A 151 7.01 43.08 5.91
C ALA A 151 7.58 44.51 6.04
N GLY A 152 7.77 45.17 4.89
CA GLY A 152 8.36 46.50 4.78
C GLY A 152 9.89 46.55 4.84
N ARG A 153 10.56 45.41 5.03
CA ARG A 153 12.03 45.31 4.94
C ARG A 153 12.44 45.06 3.50
N VAL A 154 13.62 45.55 3.10
CA VAL A 154 14.12 45.45 1.73
C VAL A 154 15.22 44.40 1.65
N VAL A 155 15.11 43.50 0.68
CA VAL A 155 16.09 42.46 0.37
C VAL A 155 17.36 43.10 -0.19
N ASP A 156 18.51 42.89 0.46
CA ASP A 156 19.82 43.27 -0.09
C ASP A 156 20.35 42.17 -1.02
N ARG A 157 20.36 40.92 -0.54
CA ARG A 157 20.82 39.74 -1.30
C ARG A 157 20.31 38.44 -0.68
N LEU A 158 20.38 37.38 -1.47
CA LEU A 158 20.17 36.00 -1.02
C LEU A 158 21.52 35.30 -0.82
N GLU A 159 21.61 34.52 0.26
CA GLU A 159 22.79 33.73 0.59
C GLU A 159 22.41 32.25 0.71
N ALA A 160 22.94 31.43 -0.19
CA ALA A 160 22.93 29.98 -0.04
C ALA A 160 23.98 29.59 1.01
N ARG A 161 23.53 28.90 2.05
CA ARG A 161 24.36 28.45 3.16
C ARG A 161 24.50 26.94 3.11
N LEU A 162 25.74 26.46 3.17
CA LEU A 162 26.11 25.08 2.89
C LEU A 162 26.95 24.52 4.01
N GLY A 163 26.71 23.25 4.32
CA GLY A 163 27.49 22.48 5.28
C GLY A 163 27.21 22.86 6.72
N ARG A 164 27.61 21.96 7.62
CA ARG A 164 27.47 22.10 9.06
C ARG A 164 28.63 22.92 9.64
N THR A 165 28.34 23.96 10.40
CA THR A 165 29.34 24.75 11.11
C THR A 165 29.68 24.21 12.50
N ASP A 166 28.76 23.44 13.10
CA ASP A 166 28.94 22.74 14.39
C ASP A 166 29.75 21.44 14.25
N GLN A 167 29.80 20.89 13.05
CA GLN A 167 30.62 19.75 12.66
C GLN A 167 31.50 20.13 11.44
N PRO A 168 32.48 21.04 11.61
CA PRO A 168 33.39 21.38 10.52
C PRO A 168 34.14 20.12 10.09
N ALA A 169 34.31 19.93 8.78
CA ALA A 169 35.08 18.82 8.22
C ALA A 169 36.42 18.69 8.97
N SER A 170 36.56 17.62 9.76
CA SER A 170 37.71 17.47 10.64
C SER A 170 38.98 17.35 9.81
N GLY A 171 39.85 18.35 9.88
CA GLY A 171 41.26 18.09 9.75
C GLY A 171 41.70 17.25 10.95
N SER A 172 41.87 15.94 10.75
CA SER A 172 42.39 14.93 11.69
C SER A 172 41.43 14.24 12.67
N ALA A 173 41.58 12.90 12.71
CA ALA A 173 41.35 11.96 13.81
C ALA A 173 39.91 11.51 14.13
N SER A 174 39.23 10.87 13.17
CA SER A 174 38.40 9.70 13.46
C SER A 174 39.13 8.45 12.96
N VAL A 175 39.20 7.41 13.80
CA VAL A 175 39.90 6.16 13.46
C VAL A 175 39.14 5.47 12.33
N GLY A 176 39.68 5.50 11.12
CA GLY A 176 39.18 4.72 9.98
C GLY A 176 38.93 5.50 8.68
N VAL A 177 38.88 6.83 8.70
CA VAL A 177 38.72 7.63 7.47
C VAL A 177 40.12 8.06 6.96
N PRO A 178 40.50 7.75 5.71
CA PRO A 178 41.77 8.22 5.15
C PRO A 178 41.87 9.74 5.19
N ASP A 179 43.01 10.26 5.64
CA ASP A 179 43.35 11.69 5.55
C ASP A 179 43.18 12.17 4.09
N GLY A 180 42.25 13.08 3.83
CA GLY A 180 42.16 13.81 2.55
C GLY A 180 40.80 13.86 1.85
N VAL A 181 39.75 13.21 2.35
CA VAL A 181 38.41 13.33 1.73
C VAL A 181 37.76 14.64 2.17
N VAL A 182 37.81 15.65 1.31
CA VAL A 182 37.00 16.87 1.46
C VAL A 182 35.54 16.48 1.21
N ARG A 183 34.67 16.62 2.21
CA ARG A 183 33.22 16.47 2.00
C ARG A 183 32.74 17.69 1.21
N THR A 184 32.56 17.52 -0.09
CA THR A 184 32.03 18.55 -0.98
C THR A 184 30.52 18.55 -0.86
N VAL A 185 29.93 19.63 -0.32
CA VAL A 185 28.50 19.86 -0.47
C VAL A 185 28.25 20.35 -1.90
N ARG A 186 27.49 19.57 -2.67
CA ARG A 186 27.14 19.89 -4.05
C ARG A 186 25.64 19.72 -4.27
N GLY A 187 25.05 20.60 -5.06
CA GLY A 187 23.66 20.49 -5.46
C GLY A 187 23.19 21.63 -6.35
N TRP A 188 21.93 21.59 -6.74
CA TRP A 188 21.33 22.57 -7.66
C TRP A 188 20.20 23.32 -7.00
N LEU A 189 20.21 24.64 -7.16
CA LEU A 189 19.17 25.55 -6.71
C LEU A 189 18.36 26.03 -7.91
N ASP A 190 17.05 25.92 -7.81
CA ASP A 190 16.09 26.40 -8.79
C ASP A 190 14.86 27.00 -8.09
N ASP A 191 13.98 27.63 -8.88
CA ASP A 191 12.66 28.10 -8.44
C ASP A 191 12.68 29.08 -7.25
N VAL A 192 13.69 29.96 -7.18
CA VAL A 192 13.86 30.93 -6.09
C VAL A 192 12.95 32.14 -6.30
N ARG A 193 11.98 32.34 -5.41
CA ARG A 193 10.96 33.41 -5.52
C ARG A 193 10.68 34.07 -4.17
N ILE A 194 10.36 35.36 -4.21
CA ILE A 194 9.70 36.08 -3.12
C ILE A 194 8.40 36.63 -3.69
N GLU A 195 7.28 36.05 -3.30
CA GLU A 195 5.96 36.38 -3.83
C GLU A 195 4.87 36.16 -2.78
N PRO A 196 3.67 36.76 -2.94
CA PRO A 196 2.55 36.50 -2.04
C PRO A 196 2.20 35.02 -1.97
N ALA A 197 1.91 34.52 -0.77
CA ALA A 197 1.41 33.16 -0.56
C ALA A 197 0.16 32.91 -1.42
N GLY A 198 0.14 31.77 -2.10
CA GLY A 198 -0.97 31.33 -2.93
C GLY A 198 -0.81 29.90 -3.42
N PRO A 199 -1.63 29.45 -4.38
CA PRO A 199 -1.58 28.07 -4.89
C PRO A 199 -0.19 27.67 -5.41
N ALA A 200 0.51 28.59 -6.08
CA ALA A 200 1.87 28.35 -6.60
C ALA A 200 2.92 28.10 -5.50
N THR A 201 2.64 28.51 -4.26
CA THR A 201 3.51 28.32 -3.09
C THR A 201 2.95 27.27 -2.12
N GLY A 202 1.94 26.49 -2.55
CA GLY A 202 1.29 25.44 -1.74
C GLY A 202 0.24 25.93 -0.74
N ALA A 203 -0.11 27.23 -0.75
CA ALA A 203 -1.09 27.77 0.19
C ALA A 203 -2.54 27.55 -0.31
N VAL A 204 -3.40 27.09 0.59
CA VAL A 204 -4.84 26.85 0.35
C VAL A 204 -5.68 27.94 1.07
N PRO A 205 -6.87 28.32 0.58
CA PRO A 205 -7.71 29.34 1.22
C PRO A 205 -8.07 29.00 2.68
N ALA A 206 -8.19 30.02 3.53
CA ALA A 206 -8.47 29.84 4.96
C ALA A 206 -9.85 29.23 5.28
N ASP A 207 -10.78 29.26 4.33
CA ASP A 207 -12.13 28.68 4.39
C ASP A 207 -12.27 27.39 3.57
N ALA A 208 -11.14 26.75 3.25
CA ALA A 208 -11.09 25.49 2.51
C ALA A 208 -11.82 24.35 3.23
N ARG A 209 -12.51 23.54 2.42
CA ARG A 209 -13.16 22.29 2.83
C ARG A 209 -12.16 21.14 2.74
N PRO A 210 -12.42 19.98 3.38
CA PRO A 210 -11.63 18.76 3.19
C PRO A 210 -11.25 18.46 1.73
N LEU A 211 -12.21 18.60 0.81
CA LEU A 211 -12.02 18.38 -0.62
C LEU A 211 -10.98 19.31 -1.26
N ASP A 212 -10.85 20.54 -0.78
CA ASP A 212 -9.96 21.55 -1.36
C ASP A 212 -8.46 21.30 -1.03
N HIS A 213 -8.20 20.39 -0.07
CA HIS A 213 -6.85 19.92 0.28
C HIS A 213 -6.42 18.65 -0.48
N VAL A 214 -7.31 18.01 -1.22
CA VAL A 214 -6.96 16.80 -1.98
C VAL A 214 -6.08 17.16 -3.17
N ARG A 215 -4.93 16.46 -3.28
CA ARG A 215 -4.00 16.53 -4.40
C ARG A 215 -3.91 15.17 -5.07
N THR A 216 -4.52 15.02 -6.23
CA THR A 216 -4.40 13.78 -7.02
C THR A 216 -3.00 13.62 -7.61
N THR A 217 -2.21 14.70 -7.72
CA THR A 217 -0.79 14.62 -8.14
C THR A 217 0.18 14.17 -7.04
N ARG A 218 -0.26 14.07 -5.78
CA ARG A 218 0.58 13.56 -4.69
C ARG A 218 1.06 12.13 -5.00
N GLY A 219 2.38 11.94 -5.02
CA GLY A 219 3.10 10.71 -5.34
C GLY A 219 3.42 10.48 -6.81
N THR A 220 3.12 11.43 -7.70
CA THR A 220 3.40 11.34 -9.15
C THR A 220 4.81 11.79 -9.55
N HIS A 221 5.58 12.34 -8.61
CA HIS A 221 6.99 12.67 -8.77
C HIS A 221 7.85 11.46 -8.38
N SER A 222 7.64 10.37 -9.12
CA SER A 222 8.19 9.03 -8.90
C SER A 222 8.65 8.45 -10.24
N SER A 223 9.51 7.42 -10.20
CA SER A 223 9.89 6.63 -11.38
C SER A 223 9.98 5.14 -11.03
N GLY A 224 10.26 4.29 -12.02
CA GLY A 224 10.56 2.88 -11.79
C GLY A 224 11.86 2.58 -11.04
N THR A 225 12.65 3.60 -10.68
CA THR A 225 13.90 3.43 -9.90
C THR A 225 13.86 4.05 -8.52
N PHE A 226 12.88 4.91 -8.24
CA PHE A 226 12.67 5.52 -6.93
C PHE A 226 11.24 6.03 -6.80
N SER A 227 10.54 5.59 -5.77
CA SER A 227 9.17 5.96 -5.49
C SER A 227 9.05 7.07 -4.47
N ARG A 228 8.13 7.99 -4.76
CA ARG A 228 7.55 8.92 -3.80
C ARG A 228 6.03 8.73 -3.70
N GLY A 229 5.55 7.55 -4.07
CA GLY A 229 4.15 7.12 -4.05
C GLY A 229 3.73 6.29 -5.27
N ASN A 230 4.46 6.39 -6.39
CA ASN A 230 4.14 5.74 -7.67
C ASN A 230 2.66 5.88 -8.09
N ASN A 231 2.13 7.07 -7.85
CA ASN A 231 0.73 7.39 -8.05
C ASN A 231 0.43 7.96 -9.45
N ALA A 232 -0.85 7.99 -9.79
CA ALA A 232 -1.39 8.74 -10.93
C ALA A 232 -2.53 9.70 -10.49
N PRO A 233 -2.74 10.83 -11.20
CA PRO A 233 -3.81 11.78 -10.90
C PRO A 233 -5.17 11.30 -11.42
N LEU A 234 -5.75 10.33 -10.72
CA LEU A 234 -7.01 9.69 -11.08
C LEU A 234 -8.22 10.55 -10.68
N VAL A 235 -9.18 10.68 -11.59
CA VAL A 235 -10.47 11.34 -11.36
C VAL A 235 -11.57 10.29 -11.40
N GLY A 236 -12.41 10.23 -10.38
CA GLY A 236 -13.37 9.14 -10.24
C GLY A 236 -14.44 9.40 -9.20
N LEU A 237 -15.31 8.42 -9.02
CA LEU A 237 -16.11 8.31 -7.79
C LEU A 237 -15.35 7.46 -6.75
N PRO A 238 -15.64 7.63 -5.44
CA PRO A 238 -15.15 6.72 -4.42
C PRO A 238 -15.50 5.26 -4.76
N HIS A 239 -14.49 4.41 -4.87
CA HIS A 239 -14.55 3.01 -5.29
C HIS A 239 -15.24 2.79 -6.64
N GLY A 240 -15.22 3.81 -7.51
CA GLY A 240 -15.85 3.80 -8.82
C GLY A 240 -15.26 2.75 -9.77
N GLY A 241 -16.04 2.39 -10.79
CA GLY A 241 -15.66 1.35 -11.75
C GLY A 241 -14.76 1.79 -12.90
N VAL A 242 -14.58 3.09 -13.10
CA VAL A 242 -13.62 3.65 -14.07
C VAL A 242 -13.01 4.95 -13.54
N PHE A 243 -11.75 5.20 -13.87
CA PHE A 243 -11.07 6.46 -13.60
C PHE A 243 -10.73 7.22 -14.88
N GLY A 244 -10.77 8.55 -14.79
CA GLY A 244 -10.19 9.45 -15.76
C GLY A 244 -8.74 9.76 -15.42
N LEU A 245 -7.87 9.80 -16.42
CA LEU A 245 -6.43 10.00 -16.24
C LEU A 245 -5.86 10.96 -17.30
N PRO A 246 -5.27 12.11 -16.92
CA PRO A 246 -4.39 12.86 -17.81
C PRO A 246 -3.05 12.12 -17.98
N MET A 247 -2.54 12.05 -19.20
CA MET A 247 -1.32 11.30 -19.53
C MET A 247 -0.25 12.24 -20.09
N THR A 248 0.91 12.30 -19.43
CA THR A 248 2.12 12.96 -19.97
C THR A 248 2.93 12.02 -20.86
N ASN A 249 2.71 10.71 -20.76
CA ASN A 249 3.18 9.69 -21.70
C ASN A 249 2.02 8.74 -22.05
N ALA A 250 1.26 9.07 -23.09
CA ALA A 250 0.07 8.32 -23.49
C ALA A 250 0.38 6.93 -24.09
N ALA A 251 1.66 6.56 -24.23
CA ALA A 251 2.07 5.22 -24.67
C ALA A 251 2.43 4.27 -23.55
N ASP A 252 2.67 4.79 -22.36
CA ASP A 252 3.06 3.99 -21.22
C ASP A 252 1.82 3.57 -20.43
N SER A 253 1.65 2.27 -20.22
CA SER A 253 0.57 1.72 -19.40
C SER A 253 0.96 1.56 -17.93
N ARG A 254 2.21 1.84 -17.57
CA ARG A 254 2.76 1.71 -16.21
C ARG A 254 2.96 3.08 -15.57
N TRP A 255 3.72 3.96 -16.21
CA TRP A 255 3.87 5.37 -15.81
C TRP A 255 3.25 6.29 -16.86
N PRO A 256 1.92 6.35 -16.98
CA PRO A 256 1.24 7.21 -17.95
C PRO A 256 1.37 8.71 -17.62
N TYR A 257 1.61 9.04 -16.35
CA TYR A 257 1.81 10.39 -15.85
C TYR A 257 3.05 10.43 -14.96
N ALA A 258 3.89 11.45 -15.15
CA ALA A 258 4.97 11.81 -14.25
C ALA A 258 4.98 13.32 -14.07
N TYR A 259 5.20 13.77 -12.83
CA TYR A 259 5.17 15.19 -12.46
C TYR A 259 6.22 16.01 -13.24
N GLN A 260 7.44 15.46 -13.42
CA GLN A 260 8.55 16.20 -14.03
C GLN A 260 9.37 15.35 -15.01
N GLU A 261 9.49 14.04 -14.81
CA GLU A 261 10.32 13.15 -15.65
C GLU A 261 9.97 13.24 -17.15
N HIS A 262 8.68 13.37 -17.46
CA HIS A 262 8.17 13.46 -18.84
C HIS A 262 8.26 14.86 -19.45
N ASN A 263 8.81 15.85 -18.75
CA ASN A 263 8.90 17.22 -19.26
C ASN A 263 9.56 17.27 -20.64
N ARG A 264 9.08 18.17 -21.50
CA ARG A 264 9.57 18.30 -22.87
C ARG A 264 11.05 18.73 -22.88
N PRO A 265 11.90 18.14 -23.75
CA PRO A 265 13.29 18.57 -23.89
C PRO A 265 13.45 20.03 -24.34
N SER A 266 12.45 20.58 -25.04
CA SER A 266 12.51 21.91 -25.67
C SER A 266 12.54 23.06 -24.68
N ASP A 267 11.85 22.92 -23.55
CA ASP A 267 11.54 24.01 -22.63
C ASP A 267 11.36 23.55 -21.17
N ASN A 268 11.53 22.25 -20.89
CA ASN A 268 11.36 21.64 -19.56
C ASN A 268 9.96 21.86 -18.95
N ARG A 269 8.92 21.92 -19.78
CA ARG A 269 7.53 21.99 -19.31
C ARG A 269 6.84 20.64 -19.46
N PRO A 270 5.94 20.25 -18.54
CA PRO A 270 5.11 19.07 -18.74
C PRO A 270 4.17 19.29 -19.93
N ALA A 271 3.74 18.19 -20.56
CA ALA A 271 2.82 18.25 -21.68
C ALA A 271 1.85 17.07 -21.66
N ILE A 272 0.57 17.35 -21.87
CA ILE A 272 -0.47 16.31 -21.95
C ILE A 272 -0.50 15.74 -23.37
N GLN A 273 -0.43 14.42 -23.48
CA GLN A 273 -0.52 13.66 -24.73
C GLN A 273 -1.91 13.05 -24.95
N ALA A 274 -2.66 12.80 -23.88
CA ALA A 274 -4.04 12.31 -23.89
C ALA A 274 -4.72 12.52 -22.54
N PHE A 275 -6.05 12.50 -22.57
CA PHE A 275 -6.89 12.13 -21.43
C PHE A 275 -7.49 10.76 -21.72
N ALA A 276 -7.60 9.88 -20.74
CA ALA A 276 -8.02 8.50 -20.98
C ALA A 276 -8.91 7.93 -19.88
N THR A 277 -9.64 6.86 -20.23
CA THR A 277 -10.14 5.88 -19.26
C THR A 277 -8.97 5.10 -18.66
N SER A 278 -9.09 4.72 -17.39
CA SER A 278 -8.05 4.03 -16.63
C SER A 278 -8.66 3.14 -15.55
N HIS A 279 -7.96 2.04 -15.25
CA HIS A 279 -8.19 1.15 -14.11
C HIS A 279 -6.85 0.77 -13.46
N LEU A 280 -5.83 1.63 -13.57
CA LEU A 280 -4.45 1.42 -13.14
C LEU A 280 -4.37 1.27 -11.60
N PRO A 281 -4.07 0.09 -11.03
CA PRO A 281 -3.87 -0.03 -9.58
C PRO A 281 -2.51 0.48 -9.12
N SER A 282 -1.48 0.22 -9.92
CA SER A 282 -0.07 0.54 -9.68
C SER A 282 0.68 0.42 -11.02
N PRO A 283 1.84 1.08 -11.17
CA PRO A 283 2.65 0.93 -12.38
C PRO A 283 3.12 -0.51 -12.62
N TRP A 284 3.30 -1.30 -11.57
CA TRP A 284 3.77 -2.69 -11.66
C TRP A 284 2.76 -3.62 -12.33
N MET A 285 1.47 -3.34 -12.16
CA MET A 285 0.37 -4.13 -12.72
C MET A 285 -0.08 -3.66 -14.09
N ALA A 286 0.28 -2.43 -14.48
CA ALA A 286 -0.17 -1.73 -15.68
C ALA A 286 -1.69 -1.49 -15.77
N ASP A 287 -2.06 -0.55 -16.63
CA ASP A 287 -3.45 -0.16 -16.91
C ASP A 287 -4.19 -1.16 -17.82
N ARG A 288 -5.50 -1.00 -17.94
CA ARG A 288 -6.40 -1.71 -18.87
C ARG A 288 -7.62 -0.86 -19.20
N GLY A 289 -8.33 -1.22 -20.28
CA GLY A 289 -9.51 -0.48 -20.73
C GLY A 289 -9.19 0.97 -21.13
N VAL A 290 -8.01 1.23 -21.70
CA VAL A 290 -7.49 2.58 -22.01
C VAL A 290 -7.97 3.08 -23.39
N PHE A 291 -8.98 3.95 -23.38
CA PHE A 291 -9.45 4.72 -24.53
C PHE A 291 -9.09 6.19 -24.35
N GLN A 292 -8.52 6.82 -25.38
CA GLN A 292 -7.89 8.13 -25.29
C GLN A 292 -8.58 9.18 -26.14
N VAL A 293 -8.70 10.38 -25.58
CA VAL A 293 -9.12 11.60 -26.26
C VAL A 293 -8.10 12.72 -26.04
N MET A 294 -7.81 13.51 -27.06
CA MET A 294 -6.92 14.67 -26.92
C MET A 294 -7.50 15.89 -27.67
N PRO A 295 -7.74 17.03 -26.98
CA PRO A 295 -8.16 18.26 -27.64
C PRO A 295 -7.05 18.84 -28.51
N SER A 296 -7.40 19.39 -29.68
CA SER A 296 -6.46 20.12 -30.53
C SER A 296 -7.01 21.49 -30.96
N PRO A 297 -6.18 22.55 -30.97
CA PRO A 297 -6.53 23.83 -31.56
C PRO A 297 -6.53 23.80 -33.11
N LEU A 298 -6.11 22.69 -33.72
CA LEU A 298 -6.06 22.48 -35.17
C LEU A 298 -7.26 21.67 -35.64
N ALA A 299 -7.76 21.95 -36.84
CA ALA A 299 -8.81 21.14 -37.48
C ALA A 299 -8.26 19.80 -38.02
N ASP A 300 -6.99 19.80 -38.44
CA ASP A 300 -6.26 18.64 -38.96
C ASP A 300 -4.96 18.48 -38.14
N PRO A 301 -5.04 17.84 -36.95
CA PRO A 301 -3.90 17.64 -36.06
C PRO A 301 -3.02 16.46 -36.50
N ASP A 302 -1.75 16.48 -36.10
CA ASP A 302 -0.94 15.26 -36.11
C ASP A 302 -1.49 14.30 -35.05
N VAL A 303 -1.57 13.01 -35.37
CA VAL A 303 -2.08 11.97 -34.47
C VAL A 303 -0.98 11.38 -33.60
N ASP A 304 0.30 11.61 -33.94
CA ASP A 304 1.44 11.20 -33.11
C ASP A 304 1.36 11.83 -31.72
N ARG A 305 1.57 10.99 -30.70
CA ARG A 305 1.37 11.36 -29.28
C ARG A 305 2.31 12.48 -28.83
N THR A 306 3.53 12.56 -29.38
CA THR A 306 4.48 13.62 -29.07
C THR A 306 4.15 14.89 -29.85
N ALA A 307 3.81 14.76 -31.14
CA ALA A 307 3.49 15.90 -32.00
C ALA A 307 2.19 16.62 -31.57
N ARG A 308 1.18 15.88 -31.09
CA ARG A 308 -0.10 16.43 -30.64
C ARG A 308 -0.09 17.01 -29.23
N ALA A 309 0.99 16.80 -28.48
CA ALA A 309 1.06 17.16 -27.07
C ALA A 309 0.98 18.67 -26.87
N LEU A 310 0.21 19.11 -25.87
CA LEU A 310 0.12 20.52 -25.49
C LEU A 310 0.79 20.71 -24.12
N GLY A 311 1.69 21.69 -24.02
CA GLY A 311 2.39 22.03 -22.79
C GLY A 311 1.48 22.72 -21.77
N PHE A 312 1.85 22.64 -20.50
CA PHE A 312 1.18 23.35 -19.40
C PHE A 312 2.17 23.66 -18.27
N ASP A 313 1.70 24.40 -17.26
CA ASP A 313 2.41 24.63 -16.01
C ASP A 313 1.53 24.16 -14.83
N HIS A 314 2.11 23.52 -13.82
CA HIS A 314 1.34 23.00 -12.68
C HIS A 314 0.57 24.07 -11.90
N VAL A 315 0.97 25.35 -11.99
CA VAL A 315 0.22 26.45 -11.38
C VAL A 315 -1.15 26.70 -12.05
N ASP A 316 -1.32 26.22 -13.29
CA ASP A 316 -2.56 26.27 -14.06
C ASP A 316 -3.30 24.91 -14.07
N GLU A 317 -2.80 23.95 -13.30
CA GLU A 317 -3.37 22.61 -13.10
C GLU A 317 -4.18 22.58 -11.78
N LEU A 318 -5.42 22.13 -11.88
CA LEU A 318 -6.30 21.88 -10.75
C LEU A 318 -6.56 20.38 -10.67
N ASP A 319 -5.97 19.74 -9.67
CA ASP A 319 -5.80 18.29 -9.58
C ASP A 319 -6.72 17.63 -8.54
N GLY A 320 -8.03 17.85 -8.65
CA GLY A 320 -9.03 17.32 -7.71
C GLY A 320 -9.60 15.95 -8.09
N PRO A 321 -10.15 15.18 -7.11
CA PRO A 321 -10.60 13.81 -7.34
C PRO A 321 -11.94 13.72 -8.08
N HIS A 322 -12.78 14.75 -7.95
CA HIS A 322 -14.07 14.90 -8.64
C HIS A 322 -13.93 15.64 -9.99
N ARG A 323 -12.83 16.40 -10.16
CA ARG A 323 -12.58 17.25 -11.31
C ARG A 323 -11.09 17.53 -11.47
N TYR A 324 -10.57 17.21 -12.65
CA TYR A 324 -9.29 17.71 -13.13
C TYR A 324 -9.52 18.85 -14.11
N ARG A 325 -8.73 19.92 -14.04
CA ARG A 325 -8.75 21.01 -15.04
C ARG A 325 -7.34 21.53 -15.29
N VAL A 326 -6.99 21.74 -16.55
CA VAL A 326 -5.70 22.31 -16.93
C VAL A 326 -5.85 23.30 -18.09
N THR A 327 -5.07 24.38 -18.03
CA THR A 327 -4.88 25.29 -19.17
C THR A 327 -3.64 24.85 -19.95
N LEU A 328 -3.82 24.56 -21.23
CA LEU A 328 -2.79 24.07 -22.13
C LEU A 328 -2.32 25.20 -23.07
N ASP A 329 -1.19 24.98 -23.73
CA ASP A 329 -0.66 25.83 -24.80
C ASP A 329 -1.75 26.19 -25.85
N GLU A 330 -1.59 27.31 -26.55
CA GLU A 330 -2.55 27.85 -27.53
C GLU A 330 -3.93 28.24 -26.94
N GLY A 331 -4.05 28.35 -25.61
CA GLY A 331 -5.26 28.79 -24.92
C GLY A 331 -6.35 27.70 -24.84
N VAL A 332 -5.99 26.44 -25.09
CA VAL A 332 -6.88 25.30 -24.92
C VAL A 332 -7.10 25.05 -23.43
N THR A 333 -8.34 24.82 -23.00
CA THR A 333 -8.62 24.33 -21.64
C THR A 333 -9.23 22.95 -21.73
N ALA A 334 -8.78 22.06 -20.85
CA ALA A 334 -9.35 20.73 -20.67
C ALA A 334 -9.86 20.56 -19.25
N GLU A 335 -11.09 20.08 -19.12
CA GLU A 335 -11.67 19.65 -17.85
C GLU A 335 -12.15 18.20 -17.96
N MET A 336 -12.02 17.43 -16.89
CA MET A 336 -12.41 16.02 -16.80
C MET A 336 -13.14 15.75 -15.50
N THR A 337 -14.20 14.93 -15.57
CA THR A 337 -14.95 14.42 -14.42
C THR A 337 -15.45 13.00 -14.71
N ALA A 338 -16.06 12.35 -13.71
CA ALA A 338 -16.43 10.95 -13.78
C ALA A 338 -17.83 10.67 -13.22
N GLY A 339 -18.50 9.69 -13.80
CA GLY A 339 -19.57 8.89 -13.18
C GLY A 339 -19.03 7.52 -12.76
N GLU A 340 -19.91 6.59 -12.37
CA GLU A 340 -19.51 5.27 -11.87
C GLU A 340 -18.79 4.42 -12.95
N PHE A 341 -19.36 4.37 -14.15
CA PHE A 341 -18.84 3.66 -15.34
C PHE A 341 -18.87 4.59 -16.57
N ALA A 342 -18.60 5.88 -16.35
CA ALA A 342 -18.62 6.90 -17.39
C ALA A 342 -17.61 8.01 -17.10
N LEU A 343 -17.12 8.67 -18.14
CA LEU A 343 -16.27 9.87 -18.05
C LEU A 343 -16.85 10.99 -18.90
N ALA A 344 -16.56 12.22 -18.50
CA ALA A 344 -16.90 13.40 -19.28
C ALA A 344 -15.72 14.37 -19.32
N TRP A 345 -15.46 14.90 -20.51
CA TRP A 345 -14.50 15.98 -20.75
C TRP A 345 -15.20 17.20 -21.32
N ARG A 346 -14.71 18.38 -20.95
CA ARG A 346 -15.10 19.66 -21.56
C ARG A 346 -13.86 20.33 -22.10
N PHE A 347 -13.84 20.56 -23.40
CA PHE A 347 -12.72 21.17 -24.10
C PHE A 347 -13.11 22.52 -24.67
N THR A 348 -12.29 23.54 -24.38
CA THR A 348 -12.49 24.93 -24.83
C THR A 348 -11.33 25.38 -25.70
N GLY A 349 -11.61 26.18 -26.74
CA GLY A 349 -10.58 26.67 -27.65
C GLY A 349 -10.07 25.63 -28.66
N VAL A 350 -10.88 24.60 -28.93
CA VAL A 350 -10.52 23.47 -29.78
C VAL A 350 -11.15 23.56 -31.18
N ARG A 351 -10.57 22.82 -32.12
CA ARG A 351 -11.08 22.63 -33.48
C ARG A 351 -11.21 21.16 -33.87
N SER A 352 -10.55 20.26 -33.15
CA SER A 352 -10.76 18.82 -33.30
C SER A 352 -10.44 18.07 -32.01
N ILE A 353 -10.95 16.84 -31.92
CA ILE A 353 -10.66 15.87 -30.85
C ILE A 353 -9.98 14.66 -31.49
N VAL A 354 -8.75 14.36 -31.09
CA VAL A 354 -7.98 13.19 -31.54
C VAL A 354 -8.44 11.96 -30.75
N LEU A 355 -8.62 10.83 -31.44
CA LEU A 355 -8.99 9.54 -30.88
C LEU A 355 -7.84 8.54 -30.98
N ASP A 356 -7.57 7.84 -29.87
CA ASP A 356 -6.49 6.85 -29.74
C ASP A 356 -6.88 5.82 -28.65
N HIS A 357 -6.12 4.75 -28.49
CA HIS A 357 -6.34 3.71 -27.48
C HIS A 357 -5.08 2.85 -27.32
N HIS A 358 -5.04 2.02 -26.27
CA HIS A 358 -4.06 0.94 -26.14
C HIS A 358 -4.57 -0.35 -26.80
N GLY A 359 -3.66 -1.27 -27.10
CA GLY A 359 -3.96 -2.56 -27.76
C GLY A 359 -4.80 -2.45 -29.03
N VAL A 360 -5.85 -3.25 -29.15
CA VAL A 360 -6.65 -3.39 -30.39
C VAL A 360 -8.15 -3.24 -30.15
N LEU A 361 -8.87 -2.80 -31.16
CA LEU A 361 -10.32 -2.83 -31.22
C LEU A 361 -10.79 -4.07 -31.98
N ARG A 362 -11.63 -4.87 -31.33
CA ARG A 362 -12.31 -6.02 -31.95
C ARG A 362 -13.43 -5.59 -32.90
N SER A 363 -14.05 -4.45 -32.61
CA SER A 363 -15.01 -3.76 -33.47
C SER A 363 -14.97 -2.26 -33.19
N CYS A 364 -15.24 -1.45 -34.21
CA CYS A 364 -15.34 0.00 -34.07
C CYS A 364 -16.24 0.57 -35.17
N GLU A 365 -17.18 1.44 -34.79
CA GLU A 365 -17.98 2.25 -35.68
C GLU A 365 -17.89 3.71 -35.24
N VAL A 366 -17.63 4.61 -36.18
CA VAL A 366 -17.67 6.06 -35.99
C VAL A 366 -18.70 6.64 -36.94
N ARG A 367 -19.58 7.49 -36.43
CA ARG A 367 -20.62 8.15 -37.24
C ARG A 367 -20.97 9.52 -36.67
N ILE A 368 -21.52 10.39 -37.50
CA ILE A 368 -22.06 11.69 -37.06
C ILE A 368 -23.58 11.68 -37.22
N GLU A 369 -24.28 11.95 -36.12
CA GLU A 369 -25.74 12.02 -36.04
C GLU A 369 -26.13 13.36 -35.39
N ASP A 370 -26.92 14.17 -36.10
CA ASP A 370 -27.45 15.45 -35.61
C ASP A 370 -26.42 16.42 -34.97
N GLY A 371 -25.18 16.39 -35.47
CA GLY A 371 -24.08 17.24 -34.97
C GLY A 371 -23.32 16.67 -33.78
N THR A 372 -23.56 15.40 -33.41
CA THR A 372 -22.78 14.65 -32.44
C THR A 372 -22.04 13.51 -33.17
N ALA A 373 -20.73 13.36 -32.97
CA ALA A 373 -20.03 12.15 -33.37
C ALA A 373 -20.20 11.06 -32.31
N ILE A 374 -20.57 9.85 -32.74
CA ILE A 374 -20.73 8.68 -31.89
C ILE A 374 -19.65 7.67 -32.25
N VAL A 375 -18.93 7.16 -31.24
CA VAL A 375 -17.97 6.06 -31.39
C VAL A 375 -18.43 4.88 -30.55
N ASP A 376 -18.74 3.77 -31.20
CA ASP A 376 -19.04 2.50 -30.55
C ASP A 376 -17.87 1.54 -30.81
N ALA A 377 -17.20 1.08 -29.75
CA ALA A 377 -16.01 0.23 -29.88
C ALA A 377 -16.00 -0.92 -28.86
N LEU A 378 -15.34 -2.02 -29.22
CA LEU A 378 -14.99 -3.10 -28.30
C LEU A 378 -13.46 -3.16 -28.18
N LEU A 379 -12.95 -2.61 -27.09
CA LEU A 379 -11.53 -2.49 -26.77
C LEU A 379 -11.01 -3.74 -26.09
N ASP A 380 -9.92 -4.28 -26.62
CA ASP A 380 -9.16 -5.40 -26.07
C ASP A 380 -7.69 -5.02 -26.02
N ASP A 381 -7.29 -4.45 -24.88
CA ASP A 381 -5.96 -3.87 -24.67
C ASP A 381 -5.05 -4.69 -23.76
N ARG A 382 -5.63 -5.64 -23.02
CA ARG A 382 -4.90 -6.57 -22.16
C ARG A 382 -5.45 -7.97 -22.31
N ALA A 383 -4.58 -8.88 -22.79
CA ALA A 383 -4.90 -10.29 -22.90
C ALA A 383 -5.33 -10.87 -21.53
N GLU A 384 -6.18 -11.90 -21.57
CA GLU A 384 -6.69 -12.59 -20.38
C GLU A 384 -7.48 -11.72 -19.40
N THR A 385 -8.01 -10.59 -19.88
CA THR A 385 -8.96 -9.75 -19.14
C THR A 385 -10.22 -9.49 -19.95
N PRO A 386 -11.36 -9.15 -19.30
CA PRO A 386 -12.58 -8.76 -20.00
C PRO A 386 -12.35 -7.56 -20.95
N PRO A 387 -12.74 -7.66 -22.24
CA PRO A 387 -12.71 -6.52 -23.14
C PRO A 387 -13.78 -5.49 -22.75
N HIS A 388 -13.54 -4.22 -23.09
CA HIS A 388 -14.40 -3.10 -22.71
C HIS A 388 -15.19 -2.58 -23.90
N HIS A 389 -16.52 -2.56 -23.77
CA HIS A 389 -17.40 -1.81 -24.65
C HIS A 389 -17.29 -0.31 -24.33
N VAL A 390 -17.02 0.51 -25.34
CA VAL A 390 -16.89 1.96 -25.24
C VAL A 390 -17.97 2.62 -26.09
N HIS A 391 -18.74 3.53 -25.49
CA HIS A 391 -19.71 4.38 -26.15
C HIS A 391 -19.34 5.85 -25.93
N LEU A 392 -18.75 6.50 -26.95
CA LEU A 392 -18.32 7.91 -26.90
C LEU A 392 -19.30 8.79 -27.67
N ARG A 393 -19.56 9.99 -27.14
CA ARG A 393 -20.27 11.09 -27.81
C ARG A 393 -19.41 12.34 -27.81
N ILE A 394 -19.17 12.94 -28.97
CA ILE A 394 -18.47 14.22 -29.13
C ILE A 394 -19.47 15.22 -29.71
N GLU A 395 -19.82 16.23 -28.93
CA GLU A 395 -20.79 17.24 -29.34
C GLU A 395 -20.17 18.24 -30.34
N ASN A 396 -21.01 18.99 -31.07
CA ASN A 396 -20.58 19.98 -32.08
C ASN A 396 -19.69 19.43 -33.20
N ALA A 397 -19.79 18.13 -33.52
CA ALA A 397 -19.03 17.48 -34.57
C ALA A 397 -19.45 17.97 -35.98
N VAL A 398 -18.46 18.26 -36.81
CA VAL A 398 -18.63 18.77 -38.19
C VAL A 398 -18.24 17.72 -39.22
N ALA A 399 -17.11 17.05 -38.98
CA ALA A 399 -16.57 16.03 -39.86
C ALA A 399 -15.75 15.02 -39.05
N GLU A 400 -15.66 13.79 -39.53
CA GLU A 400 -14.73 12.80 -38.97
C GLU A 400 -13.64 12.44 -39.98
N HIS A 401 -12.43 12.31 -39.47
CA HIS A 401 -11.21 11.98 -40.20
C HIS A 401 -10.53 10.77 -39.57
N THR A 402 -11.33 9.79 -39.14
CA THR A 402 -10.86 8.58 -38.49
C THR A 402 -10.55 7.48 -39.50
N THR A 403 -9.63 6.60 -39.13
CA THR A 403 -9.29 5.38 -39.87
C THR A 403 -9.20 4.23 -38.90
N VAL A 404 -9.70 3.07 -39.32
CA VAL A 404 -9.58 1.80 -38.57
C VAL A 404 -8.86 0.80 -39.47
N VAL A 405 -7.60 0.52 -39.16
CA VAL A 405 -6.76 -0.43 -39.89
C VAL A 405 -6.15 -1.40 -38.90
N ASP A 406 -6.31 -2.70 -39.15
CA ASP A 406 -5.78 -3.77 -38.30
C ASP A 406 -6.14 -3.63 -36.80
N GLY A 407 -7.38 -3.18 -36.52
CA GLY A 407 -7.87 -2.98 -35.15
C GLY A 407 -7.36 -1.71 -34.46
N LEU A 408 -6.68 -0.81 -35.17
CA LEU A 408 -6.21 0.47 -34.63
C LEU A 408 -7.08 1.62 -35.13
N LEU A 409 -7.81 2.27 -34.22
CA LEU A 409 -8.50 3.53 -34.50
C LEU A 409 -7.51 4.70 -34.34
N ARG A 410 -7.32 5.47 -35.41
CA ARG A 410 -6.50 6.69 -35.41
C ARG A 410 -7.18 7.79 -36.22
N GLY A 411 -7.05 9.03 -35.77
CA GLY A 411 -7.58 10.21 -36.46
C GLY A 411 -8.24 11.17 -35.51
N SER A 412 -9.06 12.07 -36.04
CA SER A 412 -9.75 13.09 -35.26
C SER A 412 -11.18 13.31 -35.73
N VAL A 413 -11.97 13.93 -34.87
CA VAL A 413 -13.28 14.51 -35.18
C VAL A 413 -13.13 16.03 -35.17
N GLU A 414 -13.42 16.69 -36.29
CA GLU A 414 -13.47 18.16 -36.37
C GLU A 414 -14.73 18.67 -35.66
N VAL A 415 -14.58 19.72 -34.84
CA VAL A 415 -15.66 20.33 -34.06
C VAL A 415 -15.83 21.82 -34.37
N ALA A 416 -17.04 22.34 -34.25
CA ALA A 416 -17.38 23.73 -34.57
C ALA A 416 -16.95 24.75 -33.50
N GLY A 417 -16.35 24.31 -32.39
CA GLY A 417 -15.92 25.13 -31.26
C GLY A 417 -15.76 24.28 -30.01
N ASP A 418 -16.01 24.89 -28.84
CA ASP A 418 -16.00 24.19 -27.56
C ASP A 418 -16.89 22.95 -27.60
N SER A 419 -16.42 21.85 -27.00
CA SER A 419 -17.06 20.55 -27.11
C SER A 419 -17.03 19.82 -25.78
N ASP A 420 -18.18 19.26 -25.40
CA ASP A 420 -18.24 18.20 -24.41
C ASP A 420 -17.99 16.85 -25.11
N VAL A 421 -17.27 15.98 -24.45
CA VAL A 421 -16.98 14.61 -24.87
C VAL A 421 -17.39 13.68 -23.74
N LEU A 422 -18.35 12.80 -23.98
CA LEU A 422 -18.93 11.94 -22.95
C LEU A 422 -18.72 10.47 -23.32
N LEU A 423 -18.26 9.66 -22.39
CA LEU A 423 -17.94 8.25 -22.61
C LEU A 423 -18.65 7.39 -21.57
N GLY A 424 -19.38 6.37 -22.02
CA GLY A 424 -19.80 5.23 -21.19
C GLY A 424 -18.93 4.02 -21.49
N ILE A 425 -18.62 3.23 -20.46
CA ILE A 425 -17.82 2.02 -20.58
C ILE A 425 -18.53 0.84 -19.90
N SER A 426 -18.34 -0.37 -20.41
CA SER A 426 -18.90 -1.59 -19.82
C SER A 426 -18.04 -2.81 -20.15
N THR A 427 -17.95 -3.77 -19.23
CA THR A 427 -17.38 -5.09 -19.53
C THR A 427 -18.45 -6.10 -19.95
N VAL A 428 -19.73 -5.77 -19.75
CA VAL A 428 -20.88 -6.67 -19.98
C VAL A 428 -21.36 -6.60 -21.43
N SER A 429 -21.74 -5.41 -21.92
CA SER A 429 -22.28 -5.25 -23.28
C SER A 429 -22.20 -3.81 -23.81
N ALA A 430 -22.48 -3.63 -25.11
CA ALA A 430 -22.61 -2.30 -25.70
C ALA A 430 -23.86 -1.55 -25.18
N GLU A 431 -24.94 -2.26 -24.88
CA GLU A 431 -26.15 -1.66 -24.32
C GLU A 431 -25.93 -1.15 -22.89
N ASP A 432 -25.13 -1.87 -22.10
CA ASP A 432 -24.70 -1.45 -20.76
C ASP A 432 -23.82 -0.20 -20.83
N ALA A 433 -22.87 -0.12 -21.78
CA ALA A 433 -22.06 1.10 -21.97
C ALA A 433 -22.91 2.34 -22.29
N VAL A 434 -23.95 2.19 -23.13
CA VAL A 434 -24.92 3.26 -23.42
C VAL A 434 -25.74 3.62 -22.18
N ALA A 435 -26.21 2.62 -21.42
CA ALA A 435 -27.00 2.83 -20.21
C ALA A 435 -26.19 3.53 -19.12
N ASN A 436 -24.92 3.14 -18.92
CA ASN A 436 -23.99 3.75 -17.98
C ASN A 436 -23.79 5.23 -18.29
N LEU A 437 -23.59 5.59 -19.56
CA LEU A 437 -23.50 7.00 -19.97
C LEU A 437 -24.81 7.75 -19.70
N ALA A 438 -25.95 7.17 -20.08
CA ALA A 438 -27.25 7.80 -19.89
C ALA A 438 -27.58 8.03 -18.41
N ALA A 439 -27.21 7.09 -17.52
CA ALA A 439 -27.40 7.20 -16.09
C ALA A 439 -26.50 8.27 -15.45
N ALA A 440 -25.27 8.42 -15.95
CA ALA A 440 -24.31 9.40 -15.46
C ALA A 440 -24.67 10.85 -15.86
N GLY A 441 -25.33 11.04 -17.01
CA GLY A 441 -25.83 12.34 -17.46
C GLY A 441 -24.78 13.18 -18.21
N ASP A 442 -24.95 14.50 -18.21
CA ASP A 442 -24.01 15.43 -18.84
C ASP A 442 -22.80 15.76 -17.93
N PHE A 443 -21.83 16.51 -18.47
CA PHE A 443 -20.63 16.91 -17.74
C PHE A 443 -20.94 17.58 -16.38
N ASP A 444 -21.91 18.50 -16.33
CA ASP A 444 -22.23 19.24 -15.11
C ASP A 444 -23.03 18.40 -14.10
N ALA A 445 -23.76 17.38 -14.54
CA ALA A 445 -24.38 16.38 -13.69
C ALA A 445 -23.32 15.45 -13.06
N MET A 446 -22.41 14.89 -13.87
CA MET A 446 -21.32 14.03 -13.40
C MET A 446 -20.44 14.77 -12.39
N ARG A 447 -20.02 15.99 -12.72
CA ARG A 447 -19.17 16.81 -11.83
C ARG A 447 -19.80 17.07 -10.47
N ARG A 448 -21.08 17.46 -10.44
CA ARG A 448 -21.79 17.70 -9.18
C ARG A 448 -21.95 16.42 -8.38
N HIS A 449 -22.30 15.32 -9.05
CA HIS A 449 -22.43 14.02 -8.38
C HIS A 449 -21.09 13.57 -7.77
N ALA A 450 -19.99 13.67 -8.53
CA ALA A 450 -18.66 13.34 -8.04
C ALA A 450 -18.24 14.23 -6.86
N GLU A 451 -18.49 15.54 -6.93
CA GLU A 451 -18.22 16.46 -5.82
C GLU A 451 -19.02 16.07 -4.58
N ASP A 452 -20.33 15.84 -4.70
CA ASP A 452 -21.20 15.47 -3.58
C ASP A 452 -20.75 14.15 -2.92
N ARG A 453 -20.33 13.16 -3.71
CA ARG A 453 -19.82 11.87 -3.20
C ARG A 453 -18.50 12.04 -2.47
N TRP A 454 -17.54 12.77 -3.04
CA TRP A 454 -16.26 13.02 -2.39
C TRP A 454 -16.39 13.86 -1.12
N VAL A 455 -17.25 14.87 -1.11
CA VAL A 455 -17.53 15.64 0.11
C VAL A 455 -18.07 14.71 1.21
N ALA A 456 -19.03 13.84 0.89
CA ALA A 456 -19.61 12.92 1.86
C ALA A 456 -18.56 11.95 2.46
N GLU A 457 -17.70 11.36 1.63
CA GLU A 457 -16.66 10.43 2.11
C GLU A 457 -15.58 11.14 2.93
N LEU A 458 -15.12 12.32 2.49
CA LEU A 458 -14.09 13.07 3.21
C LEU A 458 -14.61 13.67 4.53
N ASP A 459 -15.90 13.95 4.64
CA ASP A 459 -16.53 14.44 5.88
C ASP A 459 -16.62 13.38 7.00
N THR A 460 -16.34 12.10 6.69
CA THR A 460 -16.26 11.01 7.69
C THR A 460 -15.15 11.23 8.70
N LEU A 461 -14.14 12.05 8.38
CA LEU A 461 -13.04 12.40 9.28
C LEU A 461 -12.73 13.90 9.19
N GLN A 462 -12.86 14.60 10.31
CA GLN A 462 -12.52 16.03 10.42
C GLN A 462 -11.41 16.23 11.44
N VAL A 463 -10.45 17.10 11.13
CA VAL A 463 -9.32 17.41 12.02
C VAL A 463 -9.18 18.90 12.30
N GLU A 464 -8.73 19.23 13.50
CA GLU A 464 -8.35 20.59 13.91
C GLU A 464 -6.94 20.59 14.50
N GLY A 465 -6.19 21.66 14.25
CA GLY A 465 -4.81 21.81 14.71
C GLY A 465 -3.77 21.08 13.85
N ALA A 466 -4.13 20.70 12.63
CA ALA A 466 -3.21 20.21 11.61
C ALA A 466 -2.52 21.38 10.88
N THR A 467 -1.30 21.18 10.39
CA THR A 467 -0.66 22.07 9.41
C THR A 467 -1.29 21.90 8.03
N GLU A 468 -1.04 22.82 7.11
CA GLU A 468 -1.52 22.71 5.71
C GLU A 468 -1.03 21.40 5.06
N ASP A 469 0.26 21.07 5.23
CA ASP A 469 0.83 19.82 4.69
C ASP A 469 0.20 18.55 5.30
N GLN A 470 -0.15 18.59 6.60
CA GLN A 470 -0.90 17.52 7.24
C GLN A 470 -2.31 17.41 6.67
N LEU A 471 -3.01 18.52 6.44
CA LEU A 471 -4.36 18.51 5.83
C LEU A 471 -4.30 17.91 4.41
N VAL A 472 -3.32 18.31 3.60
CA VAL A 472 -3.09 17.73 2.27
C VAL A 472 -2.81 16.23 2.38
N SER A 473 -1.94 15.81 3.29
CA SER A 473 -1.57 14.39 3.46
C SER A 473 -2.73 13.54 3.96
N ILE A 474 -3.53 14.04 4.90
CA ILE A 474 -4.73 13.36 5.43
C ILE A 474 -5.79 13.21 4.33
N TYR A 475 -6.21 14.31 3.70
CA TYR A 475 -7.34 14.26 2.77
C TYR A 475 -6.96 13.65 1.42
N SER A 476 -5.71 13.83 0.95
CA SER A 476 -5.21 13.06 -0.20
C SER A 476 -5.06 11.58 0.14
N GLY A 477 -4.70 11.25 1.39
CA GLY A 477 -4.63 9.87 1.85
C GLY A 477 -6.00 9.20 1.93
N LEU A 478 -7.02 9.91 2.43
CA LEU A 478 -8.41 9.43 2.41
C LEU A 478 -8.91 9.25 0.98
N TYR A 479 -8.60 10.18 0.08
CA TYR A 479 -8.87 10.01 -1.35
C TYR A 479 -8.29 8.70 -1.89
N ARG A 480 -7.01 8.40 -1.62
CA ARG A 480 -6.38 7.14 -2.08
C ARG A 480 -7.01 5.90 -1.46
N ALA A 481 -7.31 5.93 -0.16
CA ALA A 481 -7.98 4.83 0.53
C ALA A 481 -9.41 4.57 0.03
N PHE A 482 -10.07 5.58 -0.52
CA PHE A 482 -11.40 5.46 -1.11
C PHE A 482 -11.39 5.28 -2.65
N LEU A 483 -10.23 5.17 -3.29
CA LEU A 483 -10.16 4.73 -4.70
C LEU A 483 -10.30 3.21 -4.81
N TYR A 484 -9.59 2.50 -3.95
CA TYR A 484 -9.43 1.05 -4.04
C TYR A 484 -10.02 0.34 -2.82
N PRO A 485 -10.56 -0.87 -3.00
CA PRO A 485 -10.77 -1.55 -4.29
C PRO A 485 -11.89 -0.91 -5.13
N THR A 486 -11.98 -1.27 -6.41
CA THR A 486 -12.96 -0.71 -7.37
C THR A 486 -14.16 -1.65 -7.56
N ARG A 487 -15.37 -1.11 -7.68
CA ARG A 487 -16.55 -1.90 -8.07
C ARG A 487 -16.53 -2.25 -9.56
N ALA A 488 -16.91 -3.48 -9.90
CA ALA A 488 -17.12 -3.92 -11.28
C ALA A 488 -18.58 -4.28 -11.60
N GLY A 489 -19.46 -4.33 -10.60
CA GLY A 489 -20.89 -4.57 -10.79
C GLY A 489 -21.61 -3.36 -11.38
N GLU A 490 -22.06 -3.47 -12.63
CA GLU A 490 -22.80 -2.45 -13.37
C GLU A 490 -24.30 -2.55 -13.06
N THR A 491 -24.99 -1.41 -12.88
CA THR A 491 -26.41 -1.38 -12.42
C THR A 491 -27.34 -0.55 -13.31
N ALA A 492 -26.81 0.17 -14.31
CA ALA A 492 -27.60 1.16 -15.05
C ALA A 492 -28.68 0.53 -15.95
N LEU A 493 -28.42 -0.65 -16.52
CA LEU A 493 -29.37 -1.35 -17.38
C LEU A 493 -30.26 -2.31 -16.57
N VAL A 494 -31.52 -1.93 -16.38
CA VAL A 494 -32.50 -2.76 -15.66
C VAL A 494 -33.16 -3.76 -16.62
N HIS A 495 -33.05 -5.06 -16.30
CA HIS A 495 -33.68 -6.13 -17.07
C HIS A 495 -35.11 -6.39 -16.61
N GLN A 496 -35.98 -6.83 -17.54
CA GLN A 496 -37.40 -7.09 -17.24
C GLN A 496 -37.60 -8.17 -16.16
N ASP A 497 -36.70 -9.14 -16.12
CA ASP A 497 -36.76 -10.27 -15.17
C ASP A 497 -36.10 -9.94 -13.82
N ASP A 498 -35.38 -8.81 -13.72
CA ASP A 498 -34.86 -8.24 -12.46
C ASP A 498 -35.14 -6.73 -12.36
N PRO A 499 -36.37 -6.33 -12.02
CA PRO A 499 -36.73 -4.92 -11.87
C PRO A 499 -36.05 -4.22 -10.69
N ALA A 500 -35.42 -4.97 -9.78
CA ALA A 500 -34.70 -4.41 -8.64
C ALA A 500 -33.33 -3.84 -9.04
N GLY A 501 -32.79 -4.26 -10.19
CA GLY A 501 -31.52 -3.76 -10.73
C GLY A 501 -30.31 -4.29 -9.97
N SER A 502 -30.19 -5.62 -9.84
CA SER A 502 -29.00 -6.23 -9.24
C SER A 502 -27.75 -5.85 -10.05
N PRO A 503 -26.59 -5.64 -9.39
CA PRO A 503 -25.34 -5.42 -10.11
C PRO A 503 -25.03 -6.60 -11.03
N ARG A 504 -24.45 -6.34 -12.19
CA ARG A 504 -24.06 -7.36 -13.17
C ARG A 504 -22.64 -7.10 -13.65
N HIS A 505 -21.86 -8.15 -13.83
CA HIS A 505 -20.47 -8.00 -14.27
C HIS A 505 -20.06 -9.14 -15.20
N ARG A 506 -19.08 -8.89 -16.07
CA ARG A 506 -18.40 -9.96 -16.79
C ARG A 506 -17.33 -10.56 -15.88
N SER A 507 -17.43 -11.85 -15.57
CA SER A 507 -16.51 -12.50 -14.67
C SER A 507 -15.10 -12.54 -15.26
N PRO A 508 -14.05 -12.16 -14.50
CA PRO A 508 -12.67 -12.28 -14.96
C PRO A 508 -12.18 -13.74 -15.02
N TYR A 509 -13.03 -14.70 -14.62
CA TYR A 509 -12.74 -16.14 -14.62
C TYR A 509 -13.58 -16.94 -15.64
N GLY A 510 -14.34 -16.24 -16.48
CA GLY A 510 -15.07 -16.85 -17.60
C GLY A 510 -14.13 -17.23 -18.75
N ASP A 511 -14.63 -17.14 -19.98
CA ASP A 511 -13.90 -17.55 -21.20
C ASP A 511 -12.75 -16.61 -21.59
N VAL A 512 -12.40 -15.63 -20.75
CA VAL A 512 -11.30 -14.68 -20.99
C VAL A 512 -9.93 -15.30 -20.73
N LEU A 513 -9.84 -16.28 -19.82
CA LEU A 513 -8.59 -16.95 -19.46
C LEU A 513 -8.23 -18.03 -20.48
N SER A 514 -6.97 -18.10 -20.91
CA SER A 514 -6.51 -19.21 -21.77
C SER A 514 -6.48 -20.54 -21.03
N GLU A 515 -6.14 -20.50 -19.74
CA GLU A 515 -6.18 -21.62 -18.81
C GLU A 515 -7.11 -21.28 -17.62
N PRO A 516 -8.22 -22.02 -17.44
CA PRO A 516 -9.15 -21.79 -16.34
C PRO A 516 -8.49 -22.04 -14.97
N ILE A 517 -8.74 -21.14 -14.02
CA ILE A 517 -8.31 -21.30 -12.61
C ILE A 517 -9.21 -22.30 -11.85
N ARG A 518 -10.50 -22.36 -12.21
CA ARG A 518 -11.48 -23.25 -11.58
C ARG A 518 -11.54 -24.63 -12.24
N ASP A 519 -11.91 -25.62 -11.44
CA ASP A 519 -12.08 -27.02 -11.87
C ASP A 519 -13.22 -27.24 -12.88
N GLN A 520 -14.16 -26.29 -12.97
CA GLN A 520 -15.29 -26.29 -13.92
C GLN A 520 -15.28 -24.97 -14.70
N PRO A 521 -15.94 -24.84 -15.87
CA PRO A 521 -16.01 -23.54 -16.58
C PRO A 521 -16.75 -22.48 -15.77
N GLY A 522 -16.20 -21.26 -15.69
CA GLY A 522 -16.79 -20.09 -15.01
C GLY A 522 -18.06 -19.57 -15.68
N PRO A 523 -18.92 -18.84 -14.94
CA PRO A 523 -19.94 -18.02 -15.60
C PRO A 523 -19.25 -16.90 -16.40
N GLU A 524 -19.82 -16.51 -17.55
CA GLU A 524 -19.30 -15.40 -18.35
C GLU A 524 -19.82 -14.05 -17.83
N VAL A 525 -21.13 -13.96 -17.58
CA VAL A 525 -21.79 -12.80 -16.97
C VAL A 525 -22.55 -13.27 -15.74
N VAL A 526 -22.39 -12.55 -14.64
CA VAL A 526 -22.91 -12.90 -13.31
C VAL A 526 -23.75 -11.76 -12.76
N ASP A 527 -24.86 -12.12 -12.12
CA ASP A 527 -25.65 -11.18 -11.31
C ASP A 527 -25.12 -11.23 -9.86
N GLY A 528 -24.74 -10.07 -9.33
CA GLY A 528 -24.10 -9.90 -8.03
C GLY A 528 -23.00 -8.83 -8.07
N PRO A 529 -22.59 -8.29 -6.90
CA PRO A 529 -21.45 -7.39 -6.83
C PRO A 529 -20.15 -8.13 -7.14
N LEU A 530 -19.17 -7.38 -7.66
CA LEU A 530 -17.79 -7.83 -7.78
C LEU A 530 -16.88 -6.65 -7.48
N THR A 531 -15.83 -6.91 -6.69
CA THR A 531 -14.86 -5.91 -6.25
C THR A 531 -13.47 -6.31 -6.75
N THR A 532 -12.86 -5.48 -7.59
CA THR A 532 -11.57 -5.77 -8.26
C THR A 532 -10.51 -4.75 -7.85
N THR A 533 -9.26 -4.93 -8.31
CA THR A 533 -8.21 -3.90 -8.18
C THR A 533 -7.76 -3.77 -6.72
N ASN A 534 -7.19 -4.85 -6.17
CA ASN A 534 -6.74 -4.89 -4.78
C ASN A 534 -5.56 -5.84 -4.57
N GLY A 535 -4.52 -5.34 -3.91
CA GLY A 535 -3.50 -6.15 -3.26
C GLY A 535 -3.85 -6.43 -1.81
N PHE A 536 -4.30 -7.64 -1.48
CA PHE A 536 -4.57 -7.97 -0.09
C PHE A 536 -3.29 -8.07 0.72
N TRP A 537 -2.17 -8.46 0.08
CA TRP A 537 -0.88 -8.51 0.77
C TRP A 537 -0.50 -7.15 1.31
N ASP A 538 -0.96 -6.04 0.73
CA ASP A 538 -0.77 -4.67 1.19
C ASP A 538 -1.89 -4.26 2.17
N THR A 539 -3.10 -4.20 1.65
CA THR A 539 -4.24 -3.45 2.21
C THR A 539 -4.80 -4.00 3.53
N TYR A 540 -4.51 -5.24 3.92
CA TYR A 540 -5.00 -5.82 5.18
C TYR A 540 -4.46 -5.10 6.42
N ARG A 541 -3.29 -4.47 6.31
CA ARG A 541 -2.62 -3.78 7.43
C ARG A 541 -3.41 -2.57 7.92
N THR A 542 -3.85 -1.71 7.00
CA THR A 542 -4.35 -0.37 7.35
C THR A 542 -5.55 0.06 6.51
N ALA A 543 -5.58 -0.18 5.20
CA ALA A 543 -6.65 0.29 4.33
C ALA A 543 -8.01 -0.32 4.71
N TRP A 544 -8.14 -1.65 4.74
CA TRP A 544 -9.38 -2.32 5.17
C TRP A 544 -9.75 -1.99 6.63
N PRO A 545 -8.80 -1.97 7.58
CA PRO A 545 -9.07 -1.48 8.93
C PRO A 545 -9.61 -0.04 9.03
N LEU A 546 -9.19 0.85 8.12
CA LEU A 546 -9.67 2.23 8.06
C LEU A 546 -11.08 2.30 7.47
N LEU A 547 -11.36 1.55 6.40
CA LEU A 547 -12.71 1.42 5.84
C LEU A 547 -13.68 0.90 6.92
N ALA A 548 -13.29 -0.13 7.68
CA ALA A 548 -14.11 -0.63 8.79
C ALA A 548 -14.34 0.41 9.90
N LEU A 549 -13.44 1.37 10.08
CA LEU A 549 -13.57 2.45 11.07
C LEU A 549 -14.46 3.60 10.59
N LEU A 550 -14.31 4.01 9.34
CA LEU A 550 -14.95 5.22 8.80
C LEU A 550 -16.24 4.92 8.04
N THR A 551 -16.26 3.84 7.26
CA THR A 551 -17.30 3.50 6.28
C THR A 551 -17.64 2.00 6.33
N PRO A 552 -18.10 1.46 7.48
CA PRO A 552 -18.30 0.01 7.66
C PRO A 552 -19.29 -0.62 6.65
N ASP A 553 -20.35 0.10 6.26
CA ASP A 553 -21.29 -0.37 5.24
C ASP A 553 -20.62 -0.52 3.86
N THR A 554 -19.75 0.44 3.50
CA THR A 554 -18.94 0.35 2.27
C THR A 554 -17.94 -0.81 2.37
N ALA A 555 -17.30 -1.00 3.52
CA ALA A 555 -16.39 -2.12 3.73
C ALA A 555 -17.11 -3.48 3.56
N ALA A 556 -18.33 -3.61 4.06
CA ALA A 556 -19.16 -4.81 3.90
C ALA A 556 -19.55 -5.07 2.44
N ASP A 557 -20.02 -4.04 1.72
CA ASP A 557 -20.36 -4.11 0.30
C ASP A 557 -19.16 -4.54 -0.56
N LEU A 558 -17.99 -3.92 -0.31
CA LEU A 558 -16.77 -4.29 -1.00
C LEU A 558 -16.34 -5.73 -0.69
N ALA A 559 -16.44 -6.15 0.57
CA ALA A 559 -16.14 -7.52 1.00
C ALA A 559 -17.05 -8.56 0.34
N GLU A 560 -18.34 -8.27 0.16
CA GLU A 560 -19.26 -9.12 -0.59
C GLU A 560 -18.81 -9.28 -2.05
N GLY A 561 -18.37 -8.20 -2.71
CA GLY A 561 -17.77 -8.31 -4.04
C GLY A 561 -16.45 -9.09 -4.07
N VAL A 562 -15.68 -9.14 -2.97
CA VAL A 562 -14.50 -10.02 -2.85
C VAL A 562 -14.91 -11.49 -2.70
N VAL A 563 -15.98 -11.78 -1.95
CA VAL A 563 -16.59 -13.12 -1.90
C VAL A 563 -17.05 -13.57 -3.29
N GLY A 564 -17.53 -12.64 -4.13
CA GLY A 564 -17.88 -12.86 -5.54
C GLY A 564 -16.76 -13.56 -6.34
N HIS A 565 -15.49 -13.25 -6.08
CA HIS A 565 -14.38 -13.95 -6.74
C HIS A 565 -14.34 -15.45 -6.44
N PHE A 566 -14.70 -15.85 -5.22
CA PHE A 566 -14.75 -17.27 -4.83
C PHE A 566 -15.92 -17.99 -5.50
N THR A 567 -17.10 -17.36 -5.57
CA THR A 567 -18.26 -17.96 -6.24
C THR A 567 -18.05 -18.07 -7.75
N ASP A 568 -17.37 -17.10 -8.35
CA ASP A 568 -17.06 -17.05 -9.78
C ASP A 568 -15.91 -17.96 -10.18
N GLY A 569 -14.76 -17.79 -9.52
CA GLY A 569 -13.47 -18.40 -9.88
C GLY A 569 -13.09 -19.60 -9.03
N GLY A 570 -13.88 -19.95 -8.01
CA GLY A 570 -13.59 -21.03 -7.07
C GLY A 570 -12.51 -20.70 -6.04
N TRP A 571 -11.84 -19.56 -6.17
CA TRP A 571 -10.77 -19.08 -5.29
C TRP A 571 -10.87 -17.56 -5.15
N THR A 572 -10.66 -17.05 -3.94
CA THR A 572 -10.42 -15.61 -3.76
C THR A 572 -8.98 -15.29 -4.19
N PRO A 573 -8.75 -14.26 -5.03
CA PRO A 573 -7.42 -13.88 -5.46
C PRO A 573 -6.58 -13.31 -4.31
N ARG A 574 -5.27 -13.50 -4.38
CA ARG A 574 -4.30 -12.81 -3.49
C ARG A 574 -4.11 -11.36 -3.90
N TRP A 575 -4.05 -11.16 -5.22
CA TRP A 575 -4.01 -9.87 -5.90
C TRP A 575 -5.02 -9.90 -7.05
N SER A 576 -5.85 -8.86 -7.19
CA SER A 576 -6.92 -8.77 -8.19
C SER A 576 -6.71 -7.57 -9.13
N ALA A 577 -6.62 -7.78 -10.46
CA ALA A 577 -6.52 -6.68 -11.45
C ALA A 577 -6.86 -7.06 -12.92
N PRO A 578 -8.13 -7.39 -13.29
CA PRO A 578 -9.29 -7.55 -12.42
C PRO A 578 -9.51 -9.00 -11.97
N GLY A 579 -8.82 -9.97 -12.58
CA GLY A 579 -8.80 -11.37 -12.16
C GLY A 579 -7.64 -11.64 -11.21
N ALA A 580 -7.40 -12.92 -10.90
CA ALA A 580 -6.28 -13.30 -10.04
C ALA A 580 -4.92 -13.11 -10.72
N GLU A 581 -3.96 -12.55 -10.01
CA GLU A 581 -2.60 -12.27 -10.49
C GLU A 581 -1.55 -12.96 -9.61
N ASP A 582 -0.43 -13.43 -10.19
CA ASP A 582 0.64 -14.13 -9.47
C ASP A 582 1.62 -13.15 -8.80
N VAL A 583 1.12 -12.35 -7.85
CA VAL A 583 1.87 -11.26 -7.21
C VAL A 583 1.82 -11.40 -5.67
N MET A 584 2.93 -11.02 -5.01
CA MET A 584 3.18 -11.12 -3.57
C MET A 584 2.96 -12.52 -2.95
N THR A 585 2.87 -12.61 -1.62
CA THR A 585 2.64 -13.81 -0.81
C THR A 585 1.35 -13.71 0.02
N GLY A 586 0.99 -14.79 0.72
CA GLY A 586 -0.15 -14.81 1.64
C GLY A 586 -1.53 -14.90 0.98
N THR A 587 -2.54 -15.31 1.76
CA THR A 587 -3.96 -15.28 1.39
C THR A 587 -4.71 -14.30 2.30
N THR A 588 -4.19 -13.08 2.41
CA THR A 588 -4.58 -12.08 3.42
C THR A 588 -6.00 -11.51 3.26
N SER A 589 -6.74 -11.89 2.21
CA SER A 589 -8.20 -11.78 2.19
C SER A 589 -8.84 -12.45 3.41
N ASP A 590 -8.27 -13.59 3.85
CA ASP A 590 -8.73 -14.34 5.02
C ASP A 590 -8.66 -13.47 6.29
N THR A 591 -7.57 -12.69 6.42
CA THR A 591 -7.33 -11.76 7.52
C THR A 591 -8.26 -10.54 7.46
N VAL A 592 -8.54 -10.02 6.25
CA VAL A 592 -9.51 -8.93 6.04
C VAL A 592 -10.90 -9.35 6.51
N PHE A 593 -11.42 -10.49 6.05
CA PHE A 593 -12.75 -10.96 6.46
C PHE A 593 -12.83 -11.15 7.98
N ALA A 594 -11.79 -11.74 8.58
CA ALA A 594 -11.72 -11.94 10.02
C ALA A 594 -11.70 -10.62 10.80
N ASP A 595 -11.00 -9.59 10.30
CA ASP A 595 -10.96 -8.27 10.93
C ASP A 595 -12.29 -7.53 10.85
N LEU A 596 -13.01 -7.64 9.73
CA LEU A 596 -14.38 -7.14 9.60
C LEU A 596 -15.32 -7.79 10.62
N VAL A 597 -15.28 -9.12 10.74
CA VAL A 597 -16.07 -9.85 11.76
C VAL A 597 -15.70 -9.43 13.18
N ALA A 598 -14.41 -9.32 13.49
CA ALA A 598 -13.92 -8.93 14.81
C ALA A 598 -14.34 -7.50 15.20
N LYS A 599 -14.61 -6.63 14.22
CA LYS A 599 -15.12 -5.27 14.41
C LYS A 599 -16.65 -5.18 14.38
N GLY A 600 -17.34 -6.28 14.12
CA GLY A 600 -18.80 -6.33 14.03
C GLY A 600 -19.35 -5.73 12.72
N VAL A 601 -18.54 -5.73 11.66
CA VAL A 601 -19.00 -5.37 10.31
C VAL A 601 -19.73 -6.57 9.71
N ASP A 602 -21.03 -6.41 9.55
CA ASP A 602 -21.92 -7.36 8.88
C ASP A 602 -22.29 -6.87 7.47
N GLY A 603 -22.84 -7.73 6.61
CA GLY A 603 -23.34 -7.35 5.29
C GLY A 603 -22.74 -8.10 4.11
N PHE A 604 -21.88 -9.08 4.37
CA PHE A 604 -21.34 -10.03 3.39
C PHE A 604 -21.60 -11.48 3.81
N ASP A 605 -21.53 -12.42 2.86
CA ASP A 605 -21.71 -13.85 3.11
C ASP A 605 -20.51 -14.44 3.86
N LEU A 606 -20.61 -14.43 5.20
CA LEU A 606 -19.60 -15.00 6.09
C LEU A 606 -19.35 -16.50 5.84
N GLU A 607 -20.36 -17.27 5.44
CA GLU A 607 -20.18 -18.70 5.21
C GLU A 607 -19.34 -18.94 3.95
N GLN A 608 -19.59 -18.20 2.87
CA GLN A 608 -18.75 -18.26 1.67
C GLN A 608 -17.35 -17.68 1.90
N ALA A 609 -17.23 -16.58 2.64
CA ALA A 609 -15.94 -16.04 3.05
C ALA A 609 -15.11 -17.05 3.86
N TYR A 610 -15.73 -17.79 4.79
CA TYR A 610 -15.04 -18.86 5.51
C TYR A 610 -14.67 -20.03 4.60
N ARG A 611 -15.57 -20.43 3.68
CA ARG A 611 -15.29 -21.51 2.72
C ARG A 611 -14.10 -21.16 1.81
N SER A 612 -13.96 -19.91 1.39
CA SER A 612 -12.81 -19.46 0.59
C SER A 612 -11.50 -19.52 1.39
N ALA A 613 -11.51 -19.02 2.63
CA ALA A 613 -10.37 -19.10 3.55
C ALA A 613 -9.98 -20.55 3.87
N LEU A 614 -10.97 -21.43 4.08
CA LEU A 614 -10.76 -22.85 4.30
C LEU A 614 -10.11 -23.50 3.07
N ARG A 615 -10.56 -23.18 1.85
CA ARG A 615 -9.96 -23.70 0.61
C ARG A 615 -8.49 -23.26 0.50
N ASN A 616 -8.21 -21.97 0.72
CA ASN A 616 -6.85 -21.41 0.75
C ASN A 616 -5.92 -22.17 1.71
N ALA A 617 -6.42 -22.52 2.89
CA ALA A 617 -5.61 -23.10 3.96
C ALA A 617 -5.49 -24.63 3.93
N THR A 618 -6.33 -25.33 3.16
CA THR A 618 -6.47 -26.81 3.21
C THR A 618 -6.34 -27.52 1.88
N VAL A 619 -6.29 -26.79 0.76
CA VAL A 619 -6.23 -27.37 -0.59
C VAL A 619 -5.00 -26.83 -1.33
N PRO A 620 -4.15 -27.70 -1.90
CA PRO A 620 -3.10 -27.25 -2.79
C PRO A 620 -3.68 -26.69 -4.09
N ALA A 621 -3.35 -25.45 -4.42
CA ALA A 621 -3.78 -24.83 -5.67
C ALA A 621 -3.03 -25.43 -6.87
N GLY A 622 -3.76 -25.75 -7.93
CA GLY A 622 -3.19 -26.17 -9.22
C GLY A 622 -2.65 -25.00 -10.06
N ASP A 623 -3.00 -23.77 -9.69
CA ASP A 623 -2.62 -22.53 -10.36
C ASP A 623 -1.84 -21.63 -9.39
N ARG A 624 -0.80 -20.96 -9.89
CA ARG A 624 0.10 -20.12 -9.07
C ARG A 624 -0.54 -18.81 -8.63
N ARG A 625 -1.57 -18.32 -9.34
CA ARG A 625 -2.25 -17.05 -9.07
C ARG A 625 -3.12 -17.08 -7.81
N VAL A 626 -3.47 -18.27 -7.30
CA VAL A 626 -4.42 -18.45 -6.19
C VAL A 626 -3.91 -19.43 -5.13
N GLY A 627 -4.54 -19.45 -3.96
CA GLY A 627 -4.18 -20.32 -2.85
C GLY A 627 -2.77 -20.08 -2.31
N ARG A 628 -2.28 -21.01 -1.49
CA ARG A 628 -0.96 -20.91 -0.85
C ARG A 628 0.09 -21.69 -1.63
N LYS A 629 1.10 -21.00 -2.15
CA LYS A 629 2.26 -21.66 -2.80
C LYS A 629 3.05 -22.44 -1.75
N GLY A 630 3.62 -23.57 -2.17
CA GLY A 630 4.36 -24.45 -1.26
C GLY A 630 3.51 -25.13 -0.18
N SER A 631 2.18 -25.05 -0.28
CA SER A 631 1.24 -25.74 0.62
C SER A 631 1.50 -27.23 0.73
N LEU A 632 2.01 -27.88 -0.31
CA LEU A 632 2.67 -29.17 -0.19
C LEU A 632 4.18 -29.00 -0.45
N PRO A 633 5.05 -29.49 0.46
CA PRO A 633 4.75 -30.24 1.69
C PRO A 633 4.39 -29.37 2.90
N GLY A 634 4.34 -28.04 2.77
CA GLY A 634 4.35 -27.13 3.92
C GLY A 634 3.21 -27.28 4.92
N LEU A 635 2.02 -27.70 4.48
CA LEU A 635 0.86 -28.01 5.32
C LEU A 635 1.15 -29.09 6.36
N PHE A 636 1.97 -30.07 6.01
CA PHE A 636 2.28 -31.22 6.87
C PHE A 636 3.56 -31.03 7.67
N ARG A 637 4.52 -30.28 7.13
CA ARG A 637 5.78 -29.95 7.80
C ARG A 637 5.69 -28.75 8.74
N GLY A 638 4.65 -27.92 8.59
CA GLY A 638 4.44 -26.71 9.36
C GLY A 638 5.30 -25.53 8.95
N TYR A 639 5.91 -25.56 7.76
CA TYR A 639 6.63 -24.45 7.13
C TYR A 639 6.76 -24.73 5.62
N VAL A 640 6.79 -23.67 4.82
CA VAL A 640 7.11 -23.75 3.40
C VAL A 640 8.63 -23.70 3.23
N ASP A 641 9.19 -24.71 2.55
CA ASP A 641 10.63 -24.85 2.40
C ASP A 641 11.22 -24.02 1.23
N THR A 642 12.54 -23.93 1.18
CA THR A 642 13.29 -23.12 0.21
C THR A 642 13.21 -23.63 -1.24
N ALA A 643 12.55 -24.76 -1.53
CA ALA A 643 12.23 -25.11 -2.92
C ALA A 643 11.13 -24.22 -3.51
N THR A 644 10.35 -23.55 -2.66
CA THR A 644 9.41 -22.50 -3.04
C THR A 644 10.10 -21.13 -2.86
N GLY A 645 10.09 -20.29 -3.91
CA GLY A 645 10.54 -18.91 -3.78
C GLY A 645 9.77 -18.19 -2.69
N GLU A 646 10.47 -17.41 -1.85
CA GLU A 646 9.91 -16.68 -0.71
C GLU A 646 9.26 -17.60 0.35
N GLY A 647 9.70 -18.87 0.45
CA GLY A 647 9.08 -19.87 1.33
C GLY A 647 9.00 -19.47 2.81
N MET A 648 9.96 -18.69 3.31
CA MET A 648 9.89 -18.16 4.68
C MET A 648 8.76 -17.13 4.81
N SER A 649 8.66 -16.15 3.90
CA SER A 649 7.54 -15.20 3.85
C SER A 649 6.18 -15.90 3.73
N TRP A 650 6.07 -16.95 2.90
CA TRP A 650 4.86 -17.78 2.83
C TRP A 650 4.49 -18.42 4.16
N THR A 651 5.47 -18.81 4.96
CA THR A 651 5.24 -19.39 6.31
C THR A 651 4.74 -18.32 7.28
N LEU A 652 5.31 -17.11 7.26
CA LEU A 652 4.88 -16.00 8.11
C LEU A 652 3.45 -15.56 7.77
N ASP A 653 3.16 -15.35 6.48
CA ASP A 653 1.84 -14.93 6.04
C ASP A 653 0.78 -15.99 6.30
N ALA A 654 1.10 -17.28 6.06
CA ALA A 654 0.19 -18.37 6.38
C ALA A 654 -0.17 -18.40 7.88
N ALA A 655 0.77 -18.10 8.77
CA ALA A 655 0.51 -18.02 10.21
C ALA A 655 -0.43 -16.85 10.57
N ILE A 656 -0.24 -15.68 9.94
CA ILE A 656 -1.14 -14.51 10.09
C ILE A 656 -2.54 -14.85 9.56
N ASN A 657 -2.63 -15.53 8.41
CA ASN A 657 -3.89 -15.87 7.77
C ASN A 657 -4.62 -16.97 8.55
N ASP A 658 -3.91 -17.96 9.10
CA ASP A 658 -4.48 -19.02 9.92
C ASP A 658 -5.08 -18.47 11.23
N TRP A 659 -4.55 -17.39 11.80
CA TRP A 659 -5.25 -16.65 12.85
C TRP A 659 -6.60 -16.11 12.36
N GLY A 660 -6.63 -15.49 11.18
CA GLY A 660 -7.88 -15.03 10.54
C GLY A 660 -8.89 -16.16 10.35
N VAL A 661 -8.45 -17.31 9.83
CA VAL A 661 -9.32 -18.50 9.66
C VAL A 661 -9.86 -19.00 11.01
N ALA A 662 -9.03 -18.98 12.06
CA ALA A 662 -9.45 -19.38 13.42
C ALA A 662 -10.53 -18.45 13.99
N VAL A 663 -10.45 -17.13 13.74
CA VAL A 663 -11.47 -16.16 14.16
C VAL A 663 -12.79 -16.39 13.41
N LEU A 664 -12.74 -16.63 12.09
CA LEU A 664 -13.93 -16.94 11.29
C LEU A 664 -14.59 -18.24 11.74
N ALA A 665 -13.80 -19.28 12.02
CA ALA A 665 -14.29 -20.56 12.53
C ALA A 665 -14.98 -20.38 13.89
N ASP A 666 -14.41 -19.60 14.80
CA ASP A 666 -15.02 -19.33 16.12
C ASP A 666 -16.37 -18.59 16.00
N ALA A 667 -16.42 -17.57 15.14
CA ALA A 667 -17.66 -16.84 14.85
C ALA A 667 -18.76 -17.76 14.28
N LEU A 668 -18.39 -18.70 13.40
CA LEU A 668 -19.32 -19.70 12.87
C LEU A 668 -19.71 -20.75 13.90
N ALA A 669 -18.81 -21.12 14.82
CA ALA A 669 -19.14 -21.99 15.95
C ALA A 669 -20.23 -21.36 16.82
N ASP A 670 -20.10 -20.06 17.14
CA ASP A 670 -21.10 -19.32 17.91
C ASP A 670 -22.45 -19.23 17.18
N ARG A 671 -22.44 -18.98 15.86
CA ARG A 671 -23.66 -19.00 15.03
C ARG A 671 -24.31 -20.39 15.01
N ALA A 672 -23.51 -21.45 14.89
CA ALA A 672 -24.01 -22.83 14.92
C ALA A 672 -24.65 -23.18 16.28
N VAL A 673 -24.01 -22.78 17.39
CA VAL A 673 -24.58 -22.92 18.74
C VAL A 673 -25.91 -22.17 18.86
N ALA A 674 -25.97 -20.92 18.39
CA ALA A 674 -27.20 -20.13 18.40
C ALA A 674 -28.32 -20.76 17.56
N ALA A 675 -27.97 -21.44 16.46
CA ALA A 675 -28.89 -22.17 15.60
C ALA A 675 -29.27 -23.58 16.12
N GLY A 676 -28.62 -24.08 17.18
CA GLY A 676 -28.80 -25.45 17.69
C GLY A 676 -28.17 -26.53 16.80
N ASP A 677 -27.19 -26.18 15.97
CA ASP A 677 -26.40 -27.10 15.17
C ASP A 677 -25.15 -27.57 15.96
N ASP A 678 -25.35 -28.56 16.83
CA ASP A 678 -24.27 -29.12 17.65
C ASP A 678 -23.14 -29.74 16.81
N VAL A 679 -23.48 -30.27 15.62
CA VAL A 679 -22.51 -30.92 14.73
C VAL A 679 -21.63 -29.86 14.07
N GLY A 680 -22.24 -28.81 13.51
CA GLY A 680 -21.53 -27.65 12.98
C GLY A 680 -20.67 -26.97 14.04
N ALA A 681 -21.20 -26.75 15.24
CA ALA A 681 -20.45 -26.17 16.35
C ALA A 681 -19.23 -27.00 16.73
N ALA A 682 -19.35 -28.34 16.78
CA ALA A 682 -18.21 -29.22 17.05
C ALA A 682 -17.17 -29.20 15.94
N ARG A 683 -17.61 -29.15 14.67
CA ARG A 683 -16.71 -29.01 13.50
C ARG A 683 -15.92 -27.71 13.58
N TYR A 684 -16.61 -26.58 13.70
CA TYR A 684 -15.98 -25.27 13.70
C TYR A 684 -15.04 -25.06 14.88
N ARG A 685 -15.31 -25.65 16.06
CA ARG A 685 -14.38 -25.63 17.19
C ARG A 685 -13.10 -26.43 16.93
N ALA A 686 -13.19 -27.58 16.27
CA ALA A 686 -12.01 -28.36 15.89
C ALA A 686 -11.17 -27.63 14.83
N GLU A 687 -11.83 -26.97 13.87
CA GLU A 687 -11.18 -26.11 12.88
C GLU A 687 -10.52 -24.91 13.55
N HIS A 688 -11.21 -24.23 14.49
CA HIS A 688 -10.64 -23.16 15.31
C HIS A 688 -9.37 -23.61 16.05
N GLU A 689 -9.42 -24.72 16.79
CA GLU A 689 -8.23 -25.23 17.51
C GLU A 689 -7.05 -25.45 16.54
N TRP A 690 -7.33 -26.10 15.41
CA TRP A 690 -6.30 -26.42 14.43
C TRP A 690 -5.67 -25.16 13.84
N PHE A 691 -6.48 -24.20 13.38
CA PHE A 691 -5.98 -22.96 12.79
C PHE A 691 -5.35 -22.03 13.82
N ALA A 692 -5.88 -21.96 15.05
CA ALA A 692 -5.27 -21.20 16.14
C ALA A 692 -3.86 -21.71 16.45
N ARG A 693 -3.67 -23.03 16.52
CA ARG A 693 -2.33 -23.62 16.69
C ARG A 693 -1.45 -23.43 15.46
N ARG A 694 -1.99 -23.54 14.24
CA ARG A 694 -1.25 -23.24 13.01
C ARG A 694 -0.79 -21.79 12.94
N SER A 695 -1.54 -20.85 13.54
CA SER A 695 -1.13 -19.45 13.65
C SER A 695 0.17 -19.25 14.44
N LEU A 696 0.65 -20.28 15.15
CA LEU A 696 1.95 -20.29 15.85
C LEU A 696 3.11 -20.83 14.99
N GLN A 697 2.86 -21.31 13.76
CA GLN A 697 3.87 -21.98 12.93
C GLN A 697 4.97 -21.04 12.42
N TYR A 698 4.81 -19.71 12.50
CA TYR A 698 5.91 -18.76 12.29
C TYR A 698 7.13 -19.08 13.18
N ARG A 699 6.90 -19.69 14.37
CA ARG A 699 7.95 -20.16 15.28
C ARG A 699 8.86 -21.23 14.65
N ASN A 700 8.35 -21.99 13.68
CA ASN A 700 9.12 -23.05 13.02
C ASN A 700 10.25 -22.49 12.18
N VAL A 701 10.13 -21.27 11.66
CA VAL A 701 11.15 -20.63 10.82
C VAL A 701 11.96 -19.59 11.58
N PHE A 702 11.85 -19.51 12.91
CA PHE A 702 12.69 -18.63 13.73
C PHE A 702 13.92 -19.36 14.29
N ASP A 703 15.10 -18.91 13.90
CA ASP A 703 16.36 -19.39 14.47
C ASP A 703 16.76 -18.55 15.69
N ARG A 704 16.59 -19.11 16.89
CA ARG A 704 16.94 -18.45 18.16
C ARG A 704 18.43 -18.16 18.32
N GLU A 705 19.32 -18.91 17.67
CA GLU A 705 20.76 -18.68 17.78
C GLU A 705 21.16 -17.39 17.04
N ARG A 706 20.60 -17.19 15.84
CA ARG A 706 20.87 -16.03 14.99
C ARG A 706 19.94 -14.85 15.28
N GLY A 707 18.76 -15.11 15.82
CA GLY A 707 17.73 -14.13 16.17
C GLY A 707 16.96 -13.60 14.96
N PHE A 708 16.72 -14.45 13.96
CA PHE A 708 16.04 -14.08 12.71
C PHE A 708 15.09 -15.19 12.25
N PHE A 709 14.12 -14.80 11.44
CA PHE A 709 13.39 -15.77 10.62
C PHE A 709 14.24 -16.15 9.41
N ILE A 710 14.40 -17.45 9.16
CA ILE A 710 15.30 -17.99 8.13
C ILE A 710 14.59 -19.14 7.41
N GLY A 711 14.76 -19.24 6.10
CA GLY A 711 14.23 -20.36 5.32
C GLY A 711 14.78 -21.71 5.77
N ARG A 712 13.93 -22.74 5.68
CA ARG A 712 14.32 -24.14 5.90
C ARG A 712 14.42 -24.89 4.59
N THR A 713 15.45 -25.70 4.44
CA THR A 713 15.64 -26.57 3.28
C THR A 713 14.61 -27.71 3.28
N PRO A 714 14.42 -28.41 2.15
CA PRO A 714 13.46 -29.52 2.07
C PRO A 714 13.73 -30.70 3.02
N ASP A 715 14.93 -30.84 3.56
CA ASP A 715 15.31 -31.80 4.61
C ASP A 715 15.21 -31.23 6.04
N GLY A 716 14.75 -29.99 6.18
CA GLY A 716 14.44 -29.33 7.45
C GLY A 716 15.60 -28.61 8.12
N ALA A 717 16.78 -28.59 7.52
CA ALA A 717 17.90 -27.79 7.99
C ALA A 717 17.65 -26.29 7.74
N TRP A 718 18.37 -25.43 8.48
CA TRP A 718 18.41 -24.01 8.17
C TRP A 718 19.18 -23.77 6.87
N ARG A 719 18.88 -22.70 6.16
CA ARG A 719 19.69 -22.23 5.03
C ARG A 719 21.15 -21.94 5.49
N ASP A 720 22.12 -22.57 4.83
CA ASP A 720 23.55 -22.51 5.22
C ASP A 720 24.24 -21.18 4.85
N ASP A 721 23.82 -20.51 3.76
CA ASP A 721 24.39 -19.27 3.23
C ASP A 721 23.66 -18.00 3.70
N PHE A 722 23.27 -18.00 4.97
CA PHE A 722 22.50 -16.90 5.56
C PHE A 722 23.37 -15.64 5.82
N ASP A 723 22.98 -14.53 5.19
CA ASP A 723 23.41 -13.16 5.50
C ASP A 723 22.14 -12.30 5.71
N PRO A 724 21.95 -11.68 6.89
CA PRO A 724 20.73 -10.93 7.19
C PRO A 724 20.55 -9.66 6.35
N ASP A 725 21.61 -9.17 5.70
CA ASP A 725 21.55 -7.97 4.86
C ASP A 725 21.16 -8.27 3.40
N VAL A 726 21.10 -9.54 3.00
CA VAL A 726 20.76 -9.96 1.64
C VAL A 726 19.24 -9.99 1.45
N TRP A 727 18.76 -9.27 0.44
CA TRP A 727 17.34 -9.18 0.07
C TRP A 727 16.90 -10.38 -0.78
N GLY A 728 15.60 -10.70 -0.73
CA GLY A 728 15.01 -11.73 -1.58
C GLY A 728 15.27 -13.16 -1.10
N SER A 729 15.16 -14.13 -2.01
CA SER A 729 15.24 -15.58 -1.75
C SER A 729 14.14 -16.10 -0.82
N ASP A 730 14.33 -15.94 0.49
CA ASP A 730 13.39 -16.35 1.52
C ASP A 730 12.36 -15.24 1.82
N TYR A 731 12.73 -14.00 1.52
CA TYR A 731 12.01 -12.78 1.86
C TYR A 731 11.35 -12.14 0.64
N THR A 732 10.10 -11.73 0.77
CA THR A 732 9.38 -10.88 -0.19
C THR A 732 9.69 -9.42 0.10
N GLU A 733 10.24 -8.72 -0.91
CA GLU A 733 10.58 -7.27 -0.88
C GLU A 733 11.31 -6.76 0.37
N THR A 734 12.12 -7.61 1.00
CA THR A 734 12.93 -7.21 2.15
C THR A 734 14.09 -8.20 2.37
N ASN A 735 14.78 -8.06 3.50
CA ASN A 735 15.79 -8.97 4.02
C ASN A 735 15.40 -9.47 5.42
N ALA A 736 16.32 -10.13 6.13
CA ALA A 736 16.04 -10.69 7.45
C ALA A 736 15.71 -9.62 8.50
N TRP A 737 16.20 -8.38 8.34
CA TRP A 737 15.92 -7.30 9.27
C TRP A 737 14.47 -6.81 9.17
N GLY A 738 13.93 -6.68 7.96
CA GLY A 738 12.54 -6.25 7.76
C GLY A 738 11.51 -7.26 8.27
N THR A 739 11.91 -8.54 8.42
CA THR A 739 11.05 -9.58 9.00
C THR A 739 11.36 -9.91 10.47
N MET A 740 12.40 -9.30 11.07
CA MET A 740 12.92 -9.65 12.40
C MET A 740 11.86 -9.65 13.52
N PHE A 741 10.78 -8.87 13.34
CA PHE A 741 9.66 -8.74 14.27
C PHE A 741 8.31 -9.11 13.63
N THR A 742 8.30 -9.86 12.53
CA THR A 742 7.09 -10.14 11.76
C THR A 742 6.36 -11.39 12.29
N ALA A 743 5.34 -11.10 13.09
CA ALA A 743 4.13 -11.91 13.33
C ALA A 743 3.21 -11.02 14.19
N PRO A 744 2.68 -9.91 13.65
CA PRO A 744 2.00 -8.88 14.45
C PRO A 744 0.70 -9.36 15.10
N HIS A 745 0.10 -10.45 14.59
CA HIS A 745 -1.02 -11.12 15.26
C HIS A 745 -0.61 -11.74 16.60
N ASP A 746 0.65 -12.15 16.79
CA ASP A 746 1.16 -12.77 18.02
C ASP A 746 2.45 -12.11 18.55
N GLY A 747 2.41 -10.79 18.75
CA GLY A 747 3.59 -10.04 19.20
C GLY A 747 4.18 -10.50 20.54
N ALA A 748 3.37 -11.01 21.47
CA ALA A 748 3.86 -11.64 22.70
C ALA A 748 4.77 -12.85 22.42
N GLY A 749 4.39 -13.69 21.46
CA GLY A 749 5.20 -14.84 21.05
C GLY A 749 6.50 -14.42 20.34
N VAL A 750 6.50 -13.32 19.58
CA VAL A 750 7.73 -12.77 18.98
C VAL A 750 8.70 -12.27 20.06
N VAL A 751 8.20 -11.59 21.10
CA VAL A 751 9.04 -11.20 22.25
C VAL A 751 9.63 -12.43 22.95
N GLU A 752 8.85 -13.52 23.10
CA GLU A 752 9.36 -14.78 23.64
C GLU A 752 10.46 -15.40 22.78
N LEU A 753 10.30 -15.41 21.44
CA LEU A 753 11.30 -15.94 20.51
C LEU A 753 12.66 -15.24 20.65
N HIS A 754 12.67 -13.93 20.89
CA HIS A 754 13.87 -13.15 21.16
C HIS A 754 14.42 -13.29 22.58
N GLY A 755 13.86 -14.18 23.42
CA GLY A 755 14.34 -14.42 24.79
C GLY A 755 13.65 -13.57 25.86
N GLY A 756 12.42 -13.13 25.59
CA GLY A 756 11.65 -12.24 26.47
C GLY A 756 12.05 -10.76 26.32
N PRO A 757 11.54 -9.86 27.18
CA PRO A 757 11.73 -8.42 27.01
C PRO A 757 13.20 -7.97 26.88
N ALA A 758 14.11 -8.55 27.67
CA ALA A 758 15.53 -8.17 27.62
C ALA A 758 16.20 -8.55 26.30
N GLY A 759 15.92 -9.74 25.77
CA GLY A 759 16.49 -10.16 24.49
C GLY A 759 15.83 -9.46 23.30
N PHE A 760 14.53 -9.13 23.39
CA PHE A 760 13.88 -8.22 22.45
C PHE A 760 14.56 -6.84 22.43
N ASP A 761 14.89 -6.28 23.60
CA ASP A 761 15.57 -4.98 23.67
C ASP A 761 16.94 -5.00 22.98
N GLU A 762 17.71 -6.08 23.13
CA GLU A 762 18.97 -6.29 22.44
C GLU A 762 18.77 -6.43 20.92
N ALA A 763 17.77 -7.20 20.49
CA ALA A 763 17.40 -7.36 19.08
C ALA A 763 16.99 -6.01 18.45
N PHE A 764 16.16 -5.24 19.13
CA PHE A 764 15.72 -3.92 18.68
C PHE A 764 16.89 -2.92 18.61
N ALA A 765 17.82 -2.96 19.59
CA ALA A 765 19.03 -2.14 19.54
C ALA A 765 19.91 -2.49 18.33
N ARG A 766 20.05 -3.77 17.98
CA ARG A 766 20.77 -4.21 16.77
C ARG A 766 20.11 -3.68 15.49
N PHE A 767 18.78 -3.77 15.41
CA PHE A 767 18.00 -3.28 14.28
C PHE A 767 18.21 -1.78 14.01
N TRP A 768 18.28 -0.96 15.07
CA TRP A 768 18.55 0.48 14.93
C TRP A 768 20.02 0.82 14.65
N ALA A 769 20.94 -0.02 15.12
CA ALA A 769 22.37 0.21 14.93
C ALA A 769 22.83 -0.14 13.51
N ARG A 770 22.25 -1.19 12.90
CA ARG A 770 22.53 -1.59 11.52
C ARG A 770 21.87 -0.62 10.54
N ARG A 771 22.57 -0.24 9.47
CA ARG A 771 22.05 0.70 8.45
C ARG A 771 21.92 0.04 7.08
N GLU A 772 20.80 0.27 6.41
CA GLU A 772 20.62 -0.11 5.00
C GLU A 772 21.53 0.74 4.10
N THR A 773 22.09 0.10 3.07
CA THR A 773 23.02 0.71 2.10
C THR A 773 22.39 0.89 0.73
N GLY A 774 21.32 0.16 0.40
CA GLY A 774 20.73 0.14 -0.93
C GLY A 774 21.65 -0.48 -2.00
N GLY A 775 22.71 -1.19 -1.59
CA GLY A 775 23.75 -1.69 -2.48
C GLY A 775 23.31 -2.88 -3.33
N ALA A 776 23.64 -2.86 -4.63
CA ALA A 776 23.29 -3.94 -5.55
C ALA A 776 23.94 -5.30 -5.20
N ASP A 777 25.06 -5.32 -4.48
CA ASP A 777 25.69 -6.56 -3.97
C ASP A 777 24.85 -7.25 -2.89
N ARG A 778 23.85 -6.55 -2.32
CA ARG A 778 22.90 -7.06 -1.33
C ARG A 778 21.54 -7.43 -1.91
N SER A 779 21.37 -7.33 -3.22
CA SER A 779 20.09 -7.62 -3.90
C SER A 779 19.71 -9.10 -3.98
N GLY A 780 20.59 -10.01 -3.56
CA GLY A 780 20.31 -11.45 -3.49
C GLY A 780 19.66 -12.02 -4.76
N SER A 781 18.43 -12.53 -4.62
CA SER A 781 17.72 -13.17 -5.75
C SER A 781 17.21 -12.18 -6.81
N TYR A 782 17.15 -10.88 -6.51
CA TYR A 782 16.73 -9.86 -7.48
C TYR A 782 17.81 -9.58 -8.54
N GLY A 783 19.09 -9.62 -8.13
CA GLY A 783 20.24 -9.42 -9.02
C GLY A 783 20.53 -7.96 -9.41
N PHE A 784 19.76 -7.01 -8.90
CA PHE A 784 19.96 -5.56 -9.01
C PHE A 784 19.33 -4.86 -7.81
N ALA A 785 19.77 -3.64 -7.49
CA ALA A 785 19.14 -2.84 -6.44
C ALA A 785 17.73 -2.42 -6.88
N ILE A 786 16.71 -3.03 -6.27
CA ILE A 786 15.31 -2.63 -6.43
C ILE A 786 15.07 -1.30 -5.70
N HIS A 787 14.01 -0.58 -6.07
CA HIS A 787 13.80 0.80 -5.59
C HIS A 787 13.62 0.84 -4.06
N GLU A 788 12.96 -0.17 -3.49
CA GLU A 788 12.67 -0.34 -2.06
C GLU A 788 13.94 -0.41 -1.22
N MET A 789 15.04 -0.96 -1.76
CA MET A 789 16.34 -0.98 -1.08
C MET A 789 16.91 0.43 -0.92
N THR A 790 16.82 1.25 -1.97
CA THR A 790 17.34 2.62 -1.97
C THR A 790 16.47 3.57 -1.17
N GLU A 791 15.15 3.36 -1.20
CA GLU A 791 14.18 4.07 -0.37
C GLU A 791 14.41 3.78 1.10
N ALA A 792 14.55 2.50 1.48
CA ALA A 792 14.82 2.07 2.86
C ALA A 792 16.11 2.70 3.42
N ARG A 793 17.18 2.80 2.62
CA ARG A 793 18.40 3.55 2.99
C ARG A 793 18.07 5.01 3.32
N ASP A 794 17.30 5.67 2.46
CA ASP A 794 17.00 7.10 2.58
C ASP A 794 15.94 7.41 3.65
N ILE A 795 15.32 6.38 4.26
CA ILE A 795 14.63 6.51 5.54
C ILE A 795 15.61 6.91 6.66
N ARG A 796 16.90 6.56 6.65
CA ARG A 796 17.89 7.00 7.68
C ARG A 796 17.50 6.65 9.13
N MET A 797 16.93 5.47 9.32
CA MET A 797 16.39 5.00 10.60
C MET A 797 16.79 3.53 10.85
N GLY A 798 18.10 3.27 10.89
CA GLY A 798 18.62 1.92 11.01
C GLY A 798 18.19 1.04 9.82
N MET A 799 17.61 -0.12 10.13
CA MET A 799 16.99 -1.03 9.15
C MET A 799 15.47 -0.83 8.99
N LEU A 800 14.89 0.25 9.52
CA LEU A 800 13.46 0.55 9.31
C LEU A 800 13.23 1.05 7.87
N GLY A 801 12.85 0.14 6.99
CA GLY A 801 12.36 0.45 5.64
C GLY A 801 10.88 0.79 5.62
N LEU A 802 10.44 1.86 6.32
CA LEU A 802 9.03 2.32 6.31
C LEU A 802 8.56 2.83 4.93
N SER A 803 9.36 2.68 3.89
CA SER A 803 8.93 2.83 2.50
C SER A 803 8.14 1.63 1.98
N ASN A 804 8.14 0.49 2.69
CA ASN A 804 7.49 -0.76 2.27
C ASN A 804 6.76 -1.46 3.45
N GLN A 805 5.69 -2.18 3.14
CA GLN A 805 4.71 -2.81 4.03
C GLN A 805 5.27 -3.77 5.08
N PRO A 806 6.34 -4.58 4.87
CA PRO A 806 6.90 -5.44 5.90
C PRO A 806 7.37 -4.67 7.13
N ALA A 807 7.62 -3.37 7.01
CA ALA A 807 8.09 -2.54 8.12
C ALA A 807 6.96 -1.83 8.90
N HIS A 808 5.73 -1.79 8.39
CA HIS A 808 4.70 -0.86 8.89
C HIS A 808 4.26 -1.11 10.34
N HIS A 809 4.37 -2.34 10.85
CA HIS A 809 4.11 -2.68 12.25
C HIS A 809 5.31 -2.45 13.19
N ILE A 810 6.54 -2.38 12.66
CA ILE A 810 7.77 -2.33 13.45
C ILE A 810 7.83 -1.13 14.42
N PRO A 811 7.41 0.10 14.04
CA PRO A 811 7.41 1.25 14.96
C PRO A 811 6.64 1.01 16.26
N PHE A 812 5.64 0.15 16.24
CA PHE A 812 4.73 -0.11 17.37
C PHE A 812 5.18 -1.32 18.21
N PHE A 813 6.06 -2.17 17.68
CA PHE A 813 6.47 -3.41 18.32
C PHE A 813 7.08 -3.29 19.72
N PRO A 814 7.80 -2.21 20.08
CA PRO A 814 8.24 -1.98 21.46
C PRO A 814 7.13 -2.03 22.50
N MET A 815 5.87 -1.79 22.12
CA MET A 815 4.72 -1.91 23.01
C MET A 815 4.54 -3.35 23.55
N PHE A 816 4.87 -4.39 22.79
CA PHE A 816 4.81 -5.79 23.26
C PHE A 816 5.86 -6.09 24.36
N ALA A 817 6.94 -5.32 24.42
CA ALA A 817 7.93 -5.38 25.50
C ALA A 817 7.61 -4.43 26.68
N GLY A 818 6.58 -3.58 26.56
CA GLY A 818 6.23 -2.56 27.56
C GLY A 818 6.89 -1.21 27.37
N ARG A 819 7.58 -1.01 26.25
CA ARG A 819 8.30 0.21 25.88
C ARG A 819 7.45 1.10 24.97
N HIS A 820 6.21 1.39 25.38
CA HIS A 820 5.27 2.20 24.58
C HIS A 820 5.79 3.62 24.32
N ASP A 821 6.55 4.21 25.26
CA ASP A 821 7.19 5.51 25.05
C ASP A 821 8.22 5.51 23.90
N ASP A 822 8.88 4.38 23.63
CA ASP A 822 9.75 4.27 22.44
C ASP A 822 8.93 4.25 21.16
N ALA A 823 7.80 3.51 21.14
CA ALA A 823 6.88 3.52 20.01
C ALA A 823 6.31 4.93 19.77
N HIS A 824 5.93 5.64 20.84
CA HIS A 824 5.50 7.04 20.77
C HIS A 824 6.54 7.90 20.04
N ARG A 825 7.81 7.86 20.48
CA ARG A 825 8.89 8.63 19.87
C ARG A 825 9.10 8.26 18.39
N ILE A 826 9.16 6.97 18.07
CA ILE A 826 9.44 6.48 16.71
C ILE A 826 8.32 6.89 15.74
N VAL A 827 7.05 6.69 16.13
CA VAL A 827 5.90 7.06 15.29
C VAL A 827 5.85 8.56 15.05
N ARG A 828 6.13 9.38 16.07
CA ARG A 828 6.22 10.84 15.94
C ARG A 828 7.33 11.26 14.98
N GLU A 829 8.50 10.62 15.05
CA GLU A 829 9.61 10.88 14.13
C GLU A 829 9.25 10.49 12.69
N CYS A 830 8.54 9.37 12.48
CA CYS A 830 8.09 8.95 11.15
C CYS A 830 7.12 9.96 10.53
N LEU A 831 6.08 10.36 11.28
CA LEU A 831 5.08 11.34 10.83
C LEU A 831 5.71 12.69 10.50
N ASP A 832 6.68 13.14 11.28
CA ASP A 832 7.28 14.47 11.12
C ASP A 832 8.12 14.60 9.84
N ARG A 833 8.76 13.50 9.38
CA ARG A 833 9.80 13.62 8.35
C ARG A 833 9.60 12.83 7.06
N LEU A 834 8.78 11.78 7.05
CA LEU A 834 8.72 10.85 5.92
C LEU A 834 7.72 11.24 4.83
N PHE A 835 6.63 11.92 5.21
CA PHE A 835 5.51 12.24 4.33
C PHE A 835 5.59 13.67 3.76
N VAL A 836 6.81 14.11 3.41
CA VAL A 836 7.10 15.48 2.92
C VAL A 836 7.10 15.58 1.39
N GLY A 837 6.91 16.79 0.87
CA GLY A 837 6.99 17.13 -0.55
C GLY A 837 5.67 17.01 -1.34
N SER A 838 4.52 16.98 -0.65
CA SER A 838 3.20 16.89 -1.30
C SER A 838 2.93 18.05 -2.28
N ASP A 839 3.53 19.22 -2.05
CA ASP A 839 3.43 20.44 -2.87
C ASP A 839 4.25 20.42 -4.18
N LEU A 840 5.04 19.37 -4.41
CA LEU A 840 5.77 19.14 -5.66
C LEU A 840 5.56 17.71 -6.22
N GLY A 841 4.41 17.12 -5.94
CA GLY A 841 4.02 15.81 -6.45
C GLY A 841 4.67 14.61 -5.75
N GLN A 842 5.37 14.79 -4.64
CA GLN A 842 5.93 13.70 -3.81
C GLN A 842 4.93 13.33 -2.70
N GLY A 843 5.38 13.22 -1.44
CA GLY A 843 4.50 13.07 -0.27
C GLY A 843 4.51 11.69 0.39
N TYR A 844 5.18 10.68 -0.19
CA TYR A 844 5.33 9.34 0.42
C TYR A 844 6.79 8.88 0.46
N PRO A 845 7.19 8.07 1.46
CA PRO A 845 8.54 7.51 1.55
C PRO A 845 8.85 6.38 0.55
N GLY A 846 7.83 5.77 -0.04
CA GLY A 846 7.88 4.69 -1.03
C GLY A 846 6.54 4.56 -1.74
N ASP A 847 6.18 3.38 -2.23
CA ASP A 847 4.89 3.13 -2.90
C ASP A 847 3.68 3.39 -1.99
N GLU A 848 2.57 3.83 -2.59
CA GLU A 848 1.33 4.16 -1.87
C GLU A 848 0.46 2.93 -1.59
N ASP A 849 0.50 1.96 -2.52
CA ASP A 849 -0.14 0.65 -2.50
C ASP A 849 -1.61 0.64 -2.09
N ASN A 850 -2.43 1.20 -2.99
CA ASN A 850 -3.88 1.09 -2.99
C ASN A 850 -4.54 1.58 -1.68
N GLY A 851 -4.01 2.65 -1.10
CA GLY A 851 -4.52 3.24 0.14
C GLY A 851 -3.80 2.77 1.41
N GLU A 852 -2.92 1.77 1.36
CA GLU A 852 -2.28 1.18 2.54
C GLU A 852 -1.39 2.19 3.27
N MET A 853 -0.43 2.79 2.57
CA MET A 853 0.52 3.75 3.17
C MET A 853 -0.20 5.04 3.60
N SER A 854 -1.22 5.44 2.83
CA SER A 854 -2.10 6.56 3.19
C SER A 854 -2.88 6.29 4.48
N ALA A 855 -3.46 5.10 4.62
CA ALA A 855 -4.20 4.72 5.81
C ALA A 855 -3.27 4.59 7.03
N TRP A 856 -2.02 4.14 6.86
CA TRP A 856 -1.00 4.14 7.91
C TRP A 856 -0.80 5.55 8.48
N TYR A 857 -0.62 6.55 7.60
CA TYR A 857 -0.44 7.95 7.98
C TYR A 857 -1.65 8.52 8.73
N VAL A 858 -2.86 8.25 8.23
CA VAL A 858 -4.11 8.70 8.86
C VAL A 858 -4.24 8.12 10.27
N PHE A 859 -4.07 6.80 10.41
CA PHE A 859 -4.12 6.11 11.70
C PHE A 859 -3.14 6.71 12.70
N ALA A 860 -1.86 6.75 12.35
CA ALA A 860 -0.81 7.27 13.21
C ALA A 860 -1.06 8.74 13.61
N THR A 861 -1.60 9.54 12.69
CA THR A 861 -1.92 10.96 12.91
C THR A 861 -3.06 11.16 13.91
N ILE A 862 -4.14 10.37 13.81
CA ILE A 862 -5.28 10.46 14.75
C ILE A 862 -5.02 9.76 16.08
N GLY A 863 -3.89 9.05 16.20
CA GLY A 863 -3.44 8.41 17.43
C GLY A 863 -3.91 6.97 17.64
N LEU A 864 -4.32 6.28 16.57
CA LEU A 864 -4.77 4.88 16.61
C LEU A 864 -3.97 4.04 15.61
N TYR A 865 -3.72 2.76 15.88
CA TYR A 865 -3.14 1.87 14.87
C TYR A 865 -3.62 0.42 15.03
N PRO A 866 -4.08 -0.26 13.96
CA PRO A 866 -4.59 -1.64 14.02
C PRO A 866 -3.44 -2.68 14.08
N LEU A 867 -2.64 -2.66 15.15
CA LEU A 867 -1.39 -3.43 15.24
C LEU A 867 -1.59 -4.95 15.14
N ALA A 868 -2.54 -5.50 15.89
CA ALA A 868 -2.79 -6.94 15.94
C ALA A 868 -4.02 -7.25 15.06
N PRO A 869 -3.81 -7.74 13.82
CA PRO A 869 -4.90 -7.93 12.87
C PRO A 869 -5.93 -8.96 13.39
N SER A 870 -7.19 -8.77 12.99
CA SER A 870 -8.30 -9.68 13.34
C SER A 870 -8.59 -9.81 14.84
N THR A 871 -8.08 -8.90 15.67
CA THR A 871 -8.39 -8.83 17.11
C THR A 871 -9.50 -7.83 17.45
N GLY A 872 -9.88 -6.97 16.49
CA GLY A 872 -10.85 -5.90 16.74
C GLY A 872 -10.34 -4.80 17.68
N THR A 873 -9.02 -4.61 17.78
CA THR A 873 -8.40 -3.60 18.67
C THR A 873 -7.45 -2.67 17.92
N TYR A 874 -7.22 -1.48 18.50
CA TYR A 874 -6.21 -0.53 18.07
C TYR A 874 -5.23 -0.26 19.22
N VAL A 875 -3.95 -0.06 18.93
CA VAL A 875 -3.03 0.56 19.89
C VAL A 875 -3.17 2.09 19.84
N ILE A 876 -2.97 2.75 20.98
CA ILE A 876 -3.02 4.22 21.07
C ILE A 876 -1.60 4.77 21.04
N VAL A 877 -1.39 5.78 20.18
CA VAL A 877 -0.15 6.57 20.08
C VAL A 877 -0.48 8.06 20.17
N PRO A 878 0.47 8.95 20.50
CA PRO A 878 0.22 10.37 20.64
C PRO A 878 -0.32 10.98 19.34
N PRO A 879 -1.57 11.48 19.29
CA PRO A 879 -2.10 12.11 18.09
C PRO A 879 -1.23 13.31 17.66
N SER A 880 -1.03 13.50 16.36
CA SER A 880 -0.28 14.64 15.80
C SER A 880 -1.14 15.84 15.43
N VAL A 881 -2.45 15.74 15.65
CA VAL A 881 -3.43 16.82 15.54
C VAL A 881 -4.11 17.05 16.89
N ARG A 882 -4.68 18.24 17.10
CA ARG A 882 -5.31 18.58 18.38
C ARG A 882 -6.63 17.85 18.57
N ARG A 883 -7.46 17.78 17.54
CA ARG A 883 -8.80 17.21 17.62
C ARG A 883 -9.13 16.49 16.33
N THR A 884 -9.68 15.30 16.45
CA THR A 884 -10.23 14.48 15.37
C THR A 884 -11.68 14.18 15.68
N VAL A 885 -12.56 14.26 14.67
CA VAL A 885 -13.96 13.85 14.76
C VAL A 885 -14.21 12.76 13.74
N LEU A 886 -14.63 11.59 14.20
CA LEU A 886 -15.06 10.47 13.37
C LEU A 886 -16.58 10.55 13.18
N ASN A 887 -17.03 10.80 11.96
CA ASN A 887 -18.43 11.00 11.59
C ASN A 887 -18.95 9.82 10.75
N ARG A 888 -19.12 8.65 11.37
CA ARG A 888 -19.68 7.48 10.67
C ARG A 888 -21.14 7.72 10.31
N ALA A 889 -21.55 7.28 9.12
CA ALA A 889 -22.96 7.29 8.71
C ALA A 889 -23.83 6.53 9.73
N GLY A 890 -24.96 7.13 10.14
CA GLY A 890 -25.89 6.52 11.09
C GLY A 890 -25.41 6.43 12.55
N GLY A 891 -24.16 6.79 12.85
CA GLY A 891 -23.57 6.75 14.19
C GLY A 891 -23.49 8.13 14.88
N SER A 892 -23.33 8.12 16.20
CA SER A 892 -22.92 9.32 16.94
C SER A 892 -21.44 9.62 16.63
N PRO A 893 -21.05 10.90 16.48
CA PRO A 893 -19.65 11.26 16.30
C PRO A 893 -18.79 10.86 17.50
N THR A 894 -17.59 10.36 17.23
CA THR A 894 -16.56 10.12 18.24
C THR A 894 -15.50 11.22 18.14
N VAL A 895 -15.22 11.90 19.25
CA VAL A 895 -14.18 12.94 19.30
C VAL A 895 -12.91 12.39 19.96
N ILE A 896 -11.78 12.39 19.25
CA ILE A 896 -10.46 12.15 19.83
C ILE A 896 -9.79 13.51 20.01
N GLU A 897 -9.47 13.92 21.23
CA GLU A 897 -8.93 15.26 21.51
C GLU A 897 -7.71 15.19 22.41
N THR A 898 -6.69 15.96 22.08
CA THR A 898 -5.48 16.07 22.90
C THR A 898 -5.58 17.23 23.89
N THR A 899 -5.03 17.02 25.07
CA THR A 899 -4.76 18.11 26.04
C THR A 899 -3.26 18.20 26.31
N GLY A 900 -2.72 19.41 26.43
CA GLY A 900 -1.26 19.61 26.51
C GLY A 900 -0.56 19.43 25.17
N SER A 901 0.75 19.19 25.21
CA SER A 901 1.62 19.04 24.04
C SER A 901 2.77 18.09 24.36
N GLY A 902 3.38 17.52 23.33
CA GLY A 902 4.60 16.72 23.44
C GLY A 902 4.49 15.38 22.72
N ALA A 903 5.56 14.59 22.80
CA ALA A 903 5.71 13.34 22.06
C ALA A 903 5.21 12.10 22.82
N PHE A 904 4.73 12.24 24.06
CA PHE A 904 4.35 11.10 24.91
C PHE A 904 2.94 11.27 25.48
N ILE A 905 2.27 10.15 25.74
CA ILE A 905 0.97 10.12 26.42
C ILE A 905 1.18 10.15 27.94
N ALA A 906 0.55 11.10 28.61
CA ALA A 906 0.49 11.21 30.07
C ALA A 906 -0.70 10.45 30.66
N SER A 907 -1.86 10.48 30.00
CA SER A 907 -3.06 9.74 30.40
C SER A 907 -4.08 9.71 29.26
N VAL A 908 -4.95 8.71 29.25
CA VAL A 908 -6.11 8.64 28.35
C VAL A 908 -7.39 8.51 29.19
N THR A 909 -8.46 9.18 28.76
CA THR A 909 -9.81 8.93 29.29
C THR A 909 -10.79 8.65 28.16
N VAL A 910 -11.76 7.77 28.42
CA VAL A 910 -12.88 7.48 27.52
C VAL A 910 -14.16 7.88 28.24
N ASP A 911 -14.89 8.86 27.70
CA ASP A 911 -16.10 9.44 28.30
C ASP A 911 -15.92 9.88 29.77
N GLY A 912 -14.70 10.36 30.10
CA GLY A 912 -14.33 10.84 31.43
C GLY A 912 -13.76 9.78 32.38
N GLU A 913 -13.80 8.50 32.01
CA GLU A 913 -13.23 7.41 32.81
C GLU A 913 -11.79 7.11 32.39
N PRO A 914 -10.85 6.86 33.33
CA PRO A 914 -9.47 6.53 33.00
C PRO A 914 -9.34 5.27 32.14
N TRP A 915 -8.50 5.34 31.10
CA TRP A 915 -8.12 4.21 30.27
C TRP A 915 -6.65 3.88 30.49
N GLU A 916 -6.38 2.72 31.09
CA GLU A 916 -5.03 2.31 31.53
C GLU A 916 -4.41 1.21 30.65
N SER A 917 -4.92 1.04 29.43
CA SER A 917 -4.45 0.05 28.45
C SER A 917 -3.91 0.73 27.19
N VAL A 918 -2.78 0.24 26.66
CA VAL A 918 -2.24 0.69 25.36
C VAL A 918 -3.14 0.27 24.20
N SER A 919 -4.00 -0.73 24.39
CA SER A 919 -4.99 -1.16 23.39
C SER A 919 -6.39 -0.71 23.74
N ILE A 920 -7.16 -0.33 22.72
CA ILE A 920 -8.56 0.07 22.79
C ILE A 920 -9.40 -0.74 21.77
N PRO A 921 -10.47 -1.43 22.20
CA PRO A 921 -11.33 -2.17 21.29
C PRO A 921 -12.08 -1.24 20.32
N HIS A 922 -12.34 -1.74 19.10
CA HIS A 922 -13.11 -1.02 18.09
C HIS A 922 -14.48 -0.58 18.62
N ALA A 923 -15.22 -1.48 19.28
CA ALA A 923 -16.50 -1.18 19.90
C ALA A 923 -16.45 -0.02 20.91
N VAL A 924 -15.31 0.17 21.60
CA VAL A 924 -15.11 1.30 22.52
C VAL A 924 -14.85 2.58 21.74
N VAL A 925 -13.98 2.55 20.72
CA VAL A 925 -13.73 3.71 19.85
C VAL A 925 -15.03 4.19 19.23
N VAL A 926 -15.81 3.29 18.64
CA VAL A 926 -17.05 3.66 17.95
C VAL A 926 -18.21 4.00 18.90
N GLY A 927 -18.19 3.48 20.14
CA GLY A 927 -19.20 3.78 21.14
C GLY A 927 -18.94 5.07 21.92
N ALA A 928 -17.69 5.54 21.97
CA ALA A 928 -17.30 6.70 22.77
C ALA A 928 -17.82 8.01 22.19
N SER A 929 -18.26 8.91 23.07
CA SER A 929 -18.51 10.32 22.70
C SER A 929 -17.21 11.12 22.64
N ARG A 930 -16.27 10.84 23.56
CA ARG A 930 -14.99 11.53 23.66
C ARG A 930 -13.89 10.61 24.19
N ILE A 931 -12.75 10.61 23.50
CA ILE A 931 -11.48 10.03 23.93
C ILE A 931 -10.52 11.20 24.12
N GLU A 932 -10.12 11.47 25.36
CA GLU A 932 -9.17 12.55 25.65
C GLU A 932 -7.78 11.97 25.93
N VAL A 933 -6.77 12.45 25.19
CA VAL A 933 -5.37 12.02 25.29
C VAL A 933 -4.53 13.18 25.81
N ALA A 934 -4.13 13.13 27.08
CA ALA A 934 -3.23 14.12 27.64
C ALA A 934 -1.79 13.85 27.19
N LEU A 935 -1.14 14.85 26.60
CA LEU A 935 0.22 14.77 26.06
C LEU A 935 1.23 15.47 26.97
N THR A 936 2.49 15.05 26.87
CA THR A 936 3.62 15.62 27.60
C THR A 936 4.94 15.43 26.86
N ASP A 937 5.93 16.28 27.17
CA ASP A 937 7.27 16.25 26.58
C ASP A 937 8.16 15.13 27.15
N THR A 938 7.78 14.53 28.28
CA THR A 938 8.59 13.49 28.94
C THR A 938 7.75 12.27 29.30
N PRO A 939 8.27 11.03 29.14
CA PRO A 939 7.62 9.80 29.54
C PRO A 939 6.99 9.85 30.94
N ARG A 940 5.77 9.32 31.08
CA ARG A 940 5.06 9.20 32.38
C ARG A 940 4.70 7.77 32.75
N GLY A 941 4.97 6.80 31.87
CA GLY A 941 4.66 5.39 32.09
C GLY A 941 3.16 5.09 32.05
N TRP A 942 2.37 5.85 31.27
CA TRP A 942 0.95 5.54 31.07
C TRP A 942 0.79 4.13 30.51
N ALA A 943 -0.09 3.32 31.13
CA ALA A 943 -0.39 1.95 30.68
C ALA A 943 0.84 1.01 30.59
N ALA A 944 1.91 1.26 31.37
CA ALA A 944 3.16 0.49 31.36
C ALA A 944 3.00 -1.02 31.65
N ASP A 945 1.97 -1.39 32.40
CA ASP A 945 1.67 -2.79 32.76
C ASP A 945 0.78 -3.50 31.72
N SER A 946 0.33 -2.78 30.68
CA SER A 946 -0.49 -3.34 29.60
C SER A 946 0.33 -3.69 28.37
N ARG A 947 -0.17 -4.60 27.53
CA ARG A 947 0.43 -5.01 26.26
C ARG A 947 -0.65 -5.04 25.18
N PRO A 948 -0.27 -4.89 23.90
CA PRO A 948 -1.22 -5.12 22.83
C PRO A 948 -1.75 -6.56 22.81
N ALA A 949 -2.90 -6.76 22.18
CA ALA A 949 -3.48 -8.09 22.00
C ALA A 949 -2.50 -9.01 21.24
N SER A 950 -2.54 -10.30 21.55
CA SER A 950 -1.75 -11.33 20.87
C SER A 950 -2.57 -12.61 20.76
N ALA A 951 -2.58 -13.22 19.58
CA ALA A 951 -3.38 -14.39 19.25
C ALA A 951 -3.16 -15.52 20.29
N SER A 952 -1.91 -15.83 20.63
CA SER A 952 -1.59 -16.89 21.60
C SER A 952 -2.20 -16.66 22.98
N VAL A 953 -2.33 -15.41 23.40
CA VAL A 953 -2.99 -15.03 24.64
C VAL A 953 -4.50 -15.15 24.54
N LEU A 954 -5.07 -14.79 23.38
CA LEU A 954 -6.51 -14.83 23.14
C LEU A 954 -7.05 -16.26 23.04
N HIS A 955 -6.42 -17.13 22.23
CA HIS A 955 -6.86 -18.51 22.05
C HIS A 955 -6.26 -19.48 23.11
N GLY A 956 -5.18 -19.09 23.81
CA GLY A 956 -4.64 -19.81 24.96
C GLY A 956 -3.81 -21.07 24.65
N TYR A 957 -3.62 -21.40 23.37
CA TYR A 957 -2.76 -22.51 22.93
C TYR A 957 -1.29 -22.08 22.91
N ARG A 958 -0.39 -23.02 23.21
CA ARG A 958 1.06 -22.77 23.36
C ARG A 958 1.88 -23.40 22.26
N ASP A 959 1.41 -24.53 21.74
CA ASP A 959 2.18 -25.39 20.84
C ASP A 959 1.58 -25.37 19.43
N THR A 960 2.47 -25.38 18.44
CA THR A 960 2.09 -25.64 17.05
C THR A 960 1.45 -27.04 16.93
N PRO A 961 0.68 -27.33 15.86
CA PRO A 961 0.26 -28.69 15.60
C PRO A 961 1.50 -29.57 15.40
N ASP A 962 1.60 -30.66 16.15
CA ASP A 962 2.67 -31.65 16.04
C ASP A 962 2.05 -33.02 15.75
N ASP A 963 2.47 -33.62 14.62
CA ASP A 963 1.99 -34.91 14.14
C ASP A 963 2.85 -36.05 14.70
N VAL A 964 2.25 -36.88 15.56
CA VAL A 964 2.96 -38.02 16.18
C VAL A 964 3.02 -39.27 15.32
N LEU A 965 2.40 -39.26 14.13
CA LEU A 965 2.49 -40.41 13.23
C LEU A 965 3.89 -40.49 12.63
N PRO A 966 4.60 -41.65 12.72
CA PRO A 966 5.96 -41.72 12.23
C PRO A 966 6.02 -41.56 10.71
N VAL A 967 6.86 -40.62 10.26
CA VAL A 967 7.07 -40.36 8.83
C VAL A 967 7.54 -41.63 8.12
N GLY A 968 6.86 -42.00 7.05
CA GLY A 968 7.15 -43.18 6.22
C GLY A 968 6.75 -44.53 6.83
N ALA A 969 6.15 -44.58 8.03
CA ALA A 969 5.60 -45.83 8.58
C ALA A 969 4.40 -46.35 7.80
N SER A 970 3.74 -45.47 7.03
CA SER A 970 2.66 -45.78 6.11
C SER A 970 2.78 -44.88 4.88
N PRO A 971 2.25 -45.30 3.71
CA PRO A 971 2.05 -44.39 2.58
C PRO A 971 1.23 -43.14 2.93
N LEU A 972 0.41 -43.18 3.98
CA LEU A 972 -0.39 -42.03 4.45
C LEU A 972 0.34 -41.13 5.45
N THR A 973 1.62 -41.35 5.69
CA THR A 973 2.42 -40.55 6.64
C THR A 973 3.72 -40.10 5.97
N ASP A 974 3.67 -39.70 4.70
CA ASP A 974 4.87 -39.38 3.91
C ASP A 974 5.35 -37.93 4.07
N ASP A 975 4.63 -37.12 4.86
CA ASP A 975 4.87 -35.69 5.17
C ASP A 975 4.83 -34.73 3.96
N ALA A 976 4.49 -35.25 2.78
CA ALA A 976 4.38 -34.49 1.54
C ALA A 976 2.97 -34.54 0.94
N GLY A 977 2.12 -35.46 1.40
CA GLY A 977 0.82 -35.78 0.79
C GLY A 977 0.95 -36.25 -0.65
N ALA A 978 2.11 -36.79 -1.03
CA ALA A 978 2.42 -37.16 -2.41
C ALA A 978 1.90 -38.56 -2.75
N THR A 979 1.71 -39.41 -1.74
CA THR A 979 1.36 -40.81 -1.93
C THR A 979 -0.14 -41.05 -1.78
N VAL A 980 -0.78 -41.46 -2.88
CA VAL A 980 -2.22 -41.73 -2.92
C VAL A 980 -2.53 -43.19 -2.57
N VAL A 981 -3.45 -43.39 -1.62
CA VAL A 981 -3.96 -44.71 -1.20
C VAL A 981 -5.47 -44.78 -1.41
N ALA A 982 -5.91 -45.63 -2.32
CA ALA A 982 -7.32 -45.96 -2.49
C ALA A 982 -7.70 -47.13 -1.57
N LEU A 983 -8.73 -46.94 -0.75
CA LEU A 983 -9.30 -47.97 0.12
C LEU A 983 -10.73 -48.29 -0.33
N ALA A 984 -11.01 -49.57 -0.55
CA ALA A 984 -12.37 -50.07 -0.72
C ALA A 984 -13.10 -50.16 0.64
N ALA A 985 -14.43 -50.24 0.60
CA ALA A 985 -15.22 -50.45 1.80
C ALA A 985 -14.79 -51.73 2.54
N GLY A 986 -14.45 -51.60 3.82
CA GLY A 986 -13.94 -52.67 4.68
C GLY A 986 -12.42 -52.78 4.74
N GLU A 987 -11.68 -52.06 3.88
CA GLU A 987 -10.21 -51.99 3.95
C GLU A 987 -9.74 -51.00 5.04
N SER A 988 -8.50 -51.16 5.47
CA SER A 988 -7.93 -50.33 6.53
C SER A 988 -6.43 -50.15 6.41
N VAL A 989 -5.94 -49.01 6.90
CA VAL A 989 -4.52 -48.71 7.07
C VAL A 989 -4.24 -48.55 8.55
N ALA A 990 -3.16 -49.15 9.02
CA ALA A 990 -2.74 -49.10 10.42
C ALA A 990 -1.35 -48.47 10.52
N VAL A 991 -1.19 -47.54 11.46
CA VAL A 991 0.06 -46.82 11.73
C VAL A 991 0.44 -47.03 13.20
N PRO A 992 1.68 -47.43 13.52
CA PRO A 992 2.14 -47.48 14.90
C PRO A 992 2.14 -46.07 15.52
N VAL A 993 1.74 -45.96 16.78
CA VAL A 993 1.66 -44.64 17.45
C VAL A 993 2.03 -44.74 18.92
N THR A 994 2.71 -43.72 19.41
CA THR A 994 3.03 -43.54 20.83
C THR A 994 2.84 -42.06 21.15
N VAL A 995 1.89 -41.75 22.04
CA VAL A 995 1.53 -40.39 22.39
C VAL A 995 0.82 -40.36 23.74
N GLU A 996 1.14 -39.39 24.59
CA GLU A 996 0.49 -39.25 25.90
C GLU A 996 -0.96 -38.78 25.76
N ALA A 997 -1.18 -37.71 24.99
CA ALA A 997 -2.51 -37.18 24.71
C ALA A 997 -2.58 -36.55 23.31
N VAL A 998 -3.72 -36.73 22.65
CA VAL A 998 -4.06 -36.11 21.36
C VAL A 998 -5.36 -35.34 21.48
N SER A 999 -5.54 -34.32 20.64
CA SER A 999 -6.78 -33.53 20.58
C SER A 999 -7.44 -33.56 19.20
N LEU A 1000 -6.67 -33.79 18.13
CA LEU A 1000 -7.16 -33.73 16.76
C LEU A 1000 -6.61 -34.87 15.90
N VAL A 1001 -7.36 -35.22 14.85
CA VAL A 1001 -6.89 -36.04 13.75
C VAL A 1001 -7.21 -35.32 12.43
N THR A 1002 -6.27 -35.31 11.49
CA THR A 1002 -6.53 -34.80 10.13
C THR A 1002 -6.66 -35.94 9.14
N VAL A 1003 -7.58 -35.78 8.20
CA VAL A 1003 -7.82 -36.71 7.09
C VAL A 1003 -7.69 -35.91 5.80
N THR A 1004 -6.72 -36.27 4.96
CA THR A 1004 -6.51 -35.65 3.66
C THR A 1004 -6.93 -36.62 2.56
N VAL A 1005 -7.83 -36.14 1.69
CA VAL A 1005 -8.31 -36.92 0.54
C VAL A 1005 -7.59 -36.52 -0.74
N ALA A 1006 -7.31 -37.48 -1.61
CA ALA A 1006 -6.76 -37.21 -2.94
C ALA A 1006 -7.86 -36.82 -3.96
N ALA A 1007 -9.13 -37.10 -3.67
CA ALA A 1007 -10.27 -36.80 -4.53
C ALA A 1007 -11.46 -36.28 -3.70
N ALA A 1008 -12.17 -35.29 -4.24
CA ALA A 1008 -13.41 -34.79 -3.65
C ALA A 1008 -14.49 -35.88 -3.60
N GLY A 1009 -15.41 -35.76 -2.65
CA GLY A 1009 -16.56 -36.67 -2.53
C GLY A 1009 -17.06 -36.83 -1.11
N THR A 1010 -18.05 -37.71 -0.96
CA THR A 1010 -18.62 -38.06 0.34
C THR A 1010 -18.13 -39.43 0.77
N ALA A 1011 -17.61 -39.54 2.00
CA ALA A 1011 -17.11 -40.80 2.52
C ALA A 1011 -17.48 -41.03 3.99
N SER A 1012 -17.76 -42.28 4.34
CA SER A 1012 -17.88 -42.74 5.71
C SER A 1012 -16.64 -43.54 6.10
N TRP A 1013 -16.13 -43.30 7.31
CA TRP A 1013 -14.90 -43.91 7.81
C TRP A 1013 -14.93 -44.06 9.33
N ARG A 1014 -14.03 -44.89 9.87
CA ARG A 1014 -13.83 -45.05 11.31
C ARG A 1014 -12.34 -45.04 11.63
N ILE A 1015 -11.91 -44.19 12.55
CA ILE A 1015 -10.55 -44.20 13.09
C ILE A 1015 -10.59 -44.80 14.50
N VAL A 1016 -9.72 -45.78 14.75
CA VAL A 1016 -9.60 -46.48 16.03
C VAL A 1016 -8.18 -46.37 16.56
N LEU A 1017 -8.02 -45.76 17.73
CA LEU A 1017 -6.78 -45.82 18.50
C LEU A 1017 -6.80 -47.06 19.37
N ARG A 1018 -5.81 -47.93 19.26
CA ARG A 1018 -5.68 -49.17 20.05
C ARG A 1018 -4.44 -49.18 20.90
N ASP A 1019 -4.56 -49.75 22.10
CA ASP A 1019 -3.43 -50.07 22.97
C ASP A 1019 -2.63 -51.28 22.44
N VAL A 1020 -1.45 -51.52 23.01
CA VAL A 1020 -0.53 -52.61 22.66
C VAL A 1020 -1.19 -53.99 22.77
N ASP A 1021 -2.22 -54.13 23.63
CA ASP A 1021 -3.00 -55.36 23.80
C ASP A 1021 -4.18 -55.49 22.81
N GLY A 1022 -4.38 -54.50 21.94
CA GLY A 1022 -5.43 -54.43 20.93
C GLY A 1022 -6.74 -53.79 21.39
N THR A 1023 -6.84 -53.39 22.66
CA THR A 1023 -8.01 -52.71 23.23
C THR A 1023 -8.23 -51.36 22.54
N ALA A 1024 -9.45 -51.07 22.10
CA ALA A 1024 -9.79 -49.77 21.53
C ALA A 1024 -9.85 -48.71 22.66
N VAL A 1025 -8.95 -47.73 22.59
CA VAL A 1025 -8.83 -46.61 23.53
C VAL A 1025 -9.78 -45.48 23.13
N HIS A 1026 -9.82 -45.17 21.83
CA HIS A 1026 -10.71 -44.15 21.28
C HIS A 1026 -11.22 -44.58 19.91
N VAL A 1027 -12.46 -44.20 19.59
CA VAL A 1027 -13.10 -44.48 18.30
C VAL A 1027 -13.79 -43.21 17.83
N LEU A 1028 -13.41 -42.75 16.64
CA LEU A 1028 -14.08 -41.68 15.91
C LEU A 1028 -14.71 -42.27 14.64
N GLU A 1029 -15.97 -41.92 14.37
CA GLU A 1029 -16.66 -42.29 13.13
C GLU A 1029 -17.08 -41.02 12.38
N GLY A 1030 -16.58 -40.84 11.17
CA GLY A 1030 -17.12 -39.88 10.21
C GLY A 1030 -18.21 -40.56 9.38
N ARG A 1031 -19.41 -39.99 9.35
CA ARG A 1031 -20.55 -40.53 8.58
C ARG A 1031 -20.95 -39.54 7.51
N ASP A 1032 -20.88 -40.00 6.27
CA ASP A 1032 -21.19 -39.21 5.09
C ASP A 1032 -20.46 -37.84 5.10
N GLU A 1033 -19.18 -37.87 5.50
CA GLU A 1033 -18.32 -36.69 5.56
C GLU A 1033 -18.06 -36.19 4.15
N VAL A 1034 -18.35 -34.90 3.91
CA VAL A 1034 -18.16 -34.26 2.62
C VAL A 1034 -16.75 -33.65 2.55
N PHE A 1035 -16.03 -33.97 1.48
CA PHE A 1035 -14.80 -33.30 1.08
C PHE A 1035 -15.08 -32.58 -0.23
N ASP A 1036 -15.12 -31.26 -0.19
CA ASP A 1036 -15.56 -30.41 -1.30
C ASP A 1036 -14.52 -30.38 -2.43
N TRP A 1037 -13.24 -30.53 -2.09
CA TRP A 1037 -12.13 -30.37 -3.04
C TRP A 1037 -11.17 -31.56 -3.02
N ALA A 1038 -10.56 -31.83 -4.18
CA ALA A 1038 -9.46 -32.78 -4.26
C ALA A 1038 -8.23 -32.22 -3.53
N GLY A 1039 -7.52 -33.06 -2.78
CA GLY A 1039 -6.39 -32.62 -1.95
C GLY A 1039 -6.80 -31.96 -0.62
N GLN A 1040 -8.10 -31.90 -0.29
CA GLN A 1040 -8.56 -31.22 0.92
C GLN A 1040 -8.15 -31.99 2.19
N THR A 1041 -7.54 -31.26 3.12
CA THR A 1041 -7.34 -31.69 4.50
C THR A 1041 -8.50 -31.23 5.37
N ARG A 1042 -9.18 -32.17 6.04
CA ARG A 1042 -10.18 -31.85 7.09
C ARG A 1042 -9.68 -32.30 8.46
N VAL A 1043 -10.05 -31.55 9.49
CA VAL A 1043 -9.70 -31.83 10.88
C VAL A 1043 -10.91 -32.26 11.69
N PHE A 1044 -10.71 -33.18 12.63
CA PHE A 1044 -11.75 -33.72 13.49
C PHE A 1044 -11.26 -33.82 14.94
N PRO A 1045 -12.13 -33.61 15.94
CA PRO A 1045 -11.79 -33.80 17.34
C PRO A 1045 -11.48 -35.27 17.63
N PHE A 1046 -10.35 -35.54 18.28
CA PHE A 1046 -9.89 -36.89 18.57
C PHE A 1046 -9.12 -36.91 19.89
N VAL A 1047 -9.74 -37.43 20.95
CA VAL A 1047 -9.18 -37.37 22.31
C VAL A 1047 -8.81 -38.77 22.80
N GLY A 1048 -7.53 -38.98 23.09
CA GLY A 1048 -7.01 -40.25 23.58
C GLY A 1048 -5.51 -40.21 23.83
N GLY A 1049 -4.92 -41.35 24.17
CA GLY A 1049 -3.49 -41.49 24.45
C GLY A 1049 -3.10 -42.96 24.52
N VAL A 1050 -1.88 -43.29 24.08
CA VAL A 1050 -1.40 -44.68 24.06
C VAL A 1050 0.13 -44.78 24.04
N HIS A 1051 0.68 -45.80 24.71
CA HIS A 1051 2.11 -46.10 24.67
C HIS A 1051 2.38 -47.38 23.88
N GLY A 1052 2.90 -47.26 22.65
CA GLY A 1052 3.19 -48.41 21.78
C GLY A 1052 1.96 -49.04 21.15
N GLY A 1053 0.94 -48.23 20.86
CA GLY A 1053 -0.33 -48.66 20.28
C GLY A 1053 -0.38 -48.60 18.75
N THR A 1054 -1.59 -48.58 18.20
CA THR A 1054 -1.83 -48.48 16.74
C THR A 1054 -3.04 -47.60 16.45
N LEU A 1055 -2.88 -46.63 15.54
CA LEU A 1055 -3.99 -45.89 14.94
C LEU A 1055 -4.42 -46.63 13.68
N THR A 1056 -5.69 -47.03 13.58
CA THR A 1056 -6.22 -47.72 12.40
C THR A 1056 -7.32 -46.88 11.75
N PHE A 1057 -7.14 -46.52 10.48
CA PHE A 1057 -8.19 -45.92 9.65
C PHE A 1057 -8.92 -47.03 8.89
N HIS A 1058 -10.24 -47.11 9.04
CA HIS A 1058 -11.11 -48.04 8.34
C HIS A 1058 -12.03 -47.29 7.37
N ALA A 1059 -11.99 -47.68 6.10
CA ALA A 1059 -12.93 -47.20 5.10
C ALA A 1059 -14.28 -47.91 5.26
N LEU A 1060 -15.36 -47.17 5.52
CA LEU A 1060 -16.72 -47.74 5.55
C LEU A 1060 -17.40 -47.63 4.17
N THR A 1061 -17.04 -46.61 3.41
CA THR A 1061 -17.27 -46.49 1.97
C THR A 1061 -15.92 -46.36 1.25
N PRO A 1062 -15.87 -46.52 -0.09
CA PRO A 1062 -14.64 -46.24 -0.83
C PRO A 1062 -14.14 -44.81 -0.57
N ILE A 1063 -12.84 -44.66 -0.34
CA ILE A 1063 -12.19 -43.36 -0.12
C ILE A 1063 -10.76 -43.40 -0.65
N THR A 1064 -10.29 -42.29 -1.21
CA THR A 1064 -8.91 -42.15 -1.67
C THR A 1064 -8.21 -41.11 -0.81
N LEU A 1065 -7.21 -41.54 -0.05
CA LEU A 1065 -6.48 -40.74 0.93
C LEU A 1065 -5.09 -40.38 0.40
N SER A 1066 -4.52 -39.28 0.90
CA SER A 1066 -3.13 -38.90 0.64
C SER A 1066 -2.30 -38.69 1.91
N GLN A 1067 -2.93 -38.32 3.03
CA GLN A 1067 -2.24 -38.11 4.31
C GLN A 1067 -3.19 -38.31 5.49
N LEU A 1068 -2.67 -38.86 6.58
CA LEU A 1068 -3.26 -38.85 7.92
C LEU A 1068 -2.27 -38.18 8.87
N GLN A 1069 -2.76 -37.35 9.78
CA GLN A 1069 -1.97 -36.82 10.89
C GLN A 1069 -2.73 -37.04 12.20
N LEU A 1070 -2.01 -37.31 13.27
CA LEU A 1070 -2.57 -37.38 14.62
C LEU A 1070 -1.88 -36.31 15.46
N ILE A 1071 -2.64 -35.30 15.88
CA ILE A 1071 -2.08 -34.11 16.48
C ILE A 1071 -2.12 -34.21 18.00
N VAL A 1072 -0.96 -34.00 18.63
CA VAL A 1072 -0.84 -33.99 20.10
C VAL A 1072 -1.73 -32.92 20.73
N ALA A 1073 -2.18 -33.18 21.96
CA ALA A 1073 -2.88 -32.17 22.74
C ALA A 1073 -1.92 -31.02 23.09
N ASP A 1074 -2.46 -29.79 23.17
CA ASP A 1074 -1.67 -28.63 23.59
C ASP A 1074 -1.06 -28.82 25.00
N GLY A 1075 0.15 -28.33 25.20
CA GLY A 1075 0.90 -28.41 26.46
C GLY A 1075 1.56 -29.76 26.73
N THR A 1076 1.69 -30.62 25.73
CA THR A 1076 2.25 -31.97 25.87
C THR A 1076 3.59 -32.19 25.13
N SER A 1077 4.02 -31.21 24.31
CA SER A 1077 5.27 -31.27 23.55
C SER A 1077 6.52 -30.89 24.35
#